data_AF-A0A931FMR0-F1
#
_entry.id   AF-A0A931FMR0-F1
#
_cell.length_a   1.000
_cell.length_b   1.000
_cell.length_c   1.000
_cell.angle_alpha   90.00
_cell.angle_beta   90.00
_cell.angle_gamma   90.00
#
_symmetry.space_group_name_H-M   'P 1'
#
loop_
_entity.id
_entity.type
_entity.pdbx_description
1 polymer ?
#
loop_
_entity_poly.entity_id
_entity_poly.type
_entity_poly.pdbx_seq_one_letter_code
_entity_poly.pdbx_strand_id
1 'polypeptide(L)'
;MARRSLLPQMRARGVTAVLGPTNTGKTHLAIERMLGHESGMIGLPLRLLAREVYQRVVERAGAHNVALVTGEEKIKPDKPRYWISTVEAMPRDLDLAFVAVDEIQLASDLDRGHVFTDRLLNQRGRDETLLIGSSTMRPLIEALIPHVHVVTRPRLSKLTFAGEKKVSRLPRRTAIVAFSAEEVYAIAELIRRQRGGAAVVLGALSPRTRNAQVELYQSGDVEYLVATDAIGMGLNLDVDHVAFASDKKFDGFRFRKLYPAELAQIAGRAGRHLRDGTFGTTGRCPSFDAETVEALENHTFDPLRILQWRNPDLDFSSLGRLRDSLAQQPREHGLVRAPMGEDVAALELLAREDDIQALSRSKIAVERLWQVCQVPDYRKVSPQTHADLIGQLYRFLMTDRAIPADWFSRHLLAMDRTDGDIDTLSNRIAQVRTWSFVANRPDWLKDPEHWQGVARQVEDKLSDALHERLAQRFIDRRTSVLMRRLRENTMLEAEITTSGDVTVEGQHIGHLHGFHFVPDPQADATEAKTLRNAASKALAGEIEARADRFAETPDTLLVLSNDGTIRWMGDPVAKLEPGDKIFEPRLRVLSDEQLTGPAHEKVENRLRAWLKAYVVRLLGPLIQLESSAELTGLARGIAFQIGEALGVLERAKVLNDVRSLDQEARGALRKAGIRFGAYHLYLPALLKPAPRTLAAQLWALQNGGLDQKGIDEIAHLAQSGRTSIPVDTDIAAGLYRAAGFRVCGGRAVRVDILERLADLIRPAIAYRPGVTPGEPPAGTADGEGFVPTVSMTSLVGCAGEDFATILKSLGYVMERRNGPAITVPLVSAPRVVEAPAPATEGETAPAIETTDEAPVVEAPVETPTTEAATVAVDAPSVEAPASEEAAEPVAEALMIEVWRQHRRHQEGGQPRQGRGRPDRGDRRPRHGDGQAERSQGERHSGERPSGERPPRQDRRPDRREGQGEGGRPQNRPPRGPGRPDDRRGPRPEKRIEARRDGGHERREKQPDPNSPFAKLMALKAQLEDSKK
;
A
#
# COMPACT_ATOMS: atom_id res chain seq x y z
N MET A 1 55.88 47.29 4.48
CA MET A 1 54.60 47.35 5.23
C MET A 1 54.95 47.50 6.70
N ALA A 2 54.00 47.96 7.53
CA ALA A 2 54.15 47.78 8.98
C ALA A 2 54.15 46.29 9.33
N ARG A 3 54.76 45.93 10.46
CA ARG A 3 54.77 44.57 11.00
C ARG A 3 53.35 44.20 11.44
N ARG A 4 52.84 43.07 10.93
CA ARG A 4 51.52 42.51 11.22
C ARG A 4 51.49 41.69 12.51
N SER A 5 52.61 41.07 12.90
CA SER A 5 52.67 40.36 14.20
C SER A 5 52.70 41.33 15.39
N LEU A 6 51.73 41.18 16.30
CA LEU A 6 51.72 41.89 17.58
C LEU A 6 52.74 41.27 18.55
N LEU A 7 53.44 42.14 19.30
CA LEU A 7 54.25 41.73 20.45
C LEU A 7 53.34 41.07 21.50
N PRO A 8 53.75 39.98 22.18
CA PRO A 8 52.91 39.26 23.15
C PRO A 8 52.24 40.17 24.20
N GLN A 9 52.99 41.13 24.74
CA GLN A 9 52.49 42.13 25.71
C GLN A 9 51.35 43.01 25.19
N MET A 10 51.23 43.22 23.88
CA MET A 10 50.16 44.00 23.26
C MET A 10 48.90 43.15 22.99
N ARG A 11 49.03 41.82 22.98
CA ARG A 11 47.94 40.91 22.60
C ARG A 11 46.80 40.89 23.61
N ALA A 12 47.02 41.27 24.86
CA ALA A 12 45.98 41.24 25.90
C ALA A 12 45.10 42.49 25.94
N ARG A 13 45.50 43.59 25.28
CA ARG A 13 44.78 44.87 25.29
C ARG A 13 43.34 44.69 24.81
N GLY A 14 42.38 44.97 25.69
CA GLY A 14 40.94 44.88 25.41
C GLY A 14 40.39 43.46 25.19
N VAL A 15 41.18 42.39 25.42
CA VAL A 15 40.76 41.02 25.09
C VAL A 15 40.03 40.33 26.23
N THR A 16 38.82 39.85 25.95
CA THR A 16 38.13 38.82 26.76
C THR A 16 37.93 37.55 25.95
N ALA A 17 38.32 36.40 26.51
CA ALA A 17 38.04 35.09 25.95
C ALA A 17 36.74 34.51 26.54
N VAL A 18 35.70 34.37 25.72
CA VAL A 18 34.40 33.81 26.12
C VAL A 18 34.34 32.35 25.70
N LEU A 19 34.48 31.44 26.67
CA LEU A 19 34.70 30.01 26.43
C LEU A 19 33.55 29.14 26.95
N GLY A 20 33.29 28.01 26.29
CA GLY A 20 32.30 27.02 26.72
C GLY A 20 31.78 26.15 25.56
N PRO A 21 30.92 25.15 25.83
CA PRO A 21 30.36 24.27 24.81
C PRO A 21 29.43 24.99 23.80
N THR A 22 28.83 24.23 22.89
CA THR A 22 27.71 24.67 22.03
C THR A 22 26.43 24.92 22.85
N ASN A 23 25.42 25.58 22.27
CA ASN A 23 24.18 26.04 22.94
C ASN A 23 24.42 26.84 24.26
N THR A 24 25.33 27.82 24.23
CA THR A 24 25.79 28.65 25.37
C THR A 24 25.52 30.15 25.23
N GLY A 25 25.02 30.60 24.06
CA GLY A 25 24.71 32.00 23.76
C GLY A 25 25.92 32.92 23.48
N LYS A 26 27.14 32.39 23.30
CA LYS A 26 28.37 33.20 23.15
C LYS A 26 28.33 34.15 21.94
N THR A 27 27.99 33.65 20.75
CA THR A 27 27.88 34.47 19.52
C THR A 27 26.80 35.55 19.64
N HIS A 28 25.70 35.26 20.37
CA HIS A 28 24.65 36.26 20.65
C HIS A 28 25.17 37.37 21.57
N LEU A 29 25.92 37.05 22.63
CA LEU A 29 26.60 38.05 23.46
C LEU A 29 27.55 38.93 22.62
N ALA A 30 28.28 38.35 21.67
CA ALA A 30 29.18 39.10 20.81
C ALA A 30 28.45 40.03 19.84
N ILE A 31 27.27 39.64 19.34
CA ILE A 31 26.41 40.51 18.52
C ILE A 31 25.85 41.67 19.35
N GLU A 32 25.37 41.43 20.58
CA GLU A 32 24.94 42.51 21.49
C GLU A 32 26.08 43.49 21.79
N ARG A 33 27.27 42.97 22.12
CA ARG A 33 28.45 43.77 22.40
C ARG A 33 28.84 44.62 21.19
N MET A 34 28.98 44.00 20.02
CA MET A 34 29.30 44.71 18.77
C MET A 34 28.33 45.86 18.47
N LEU A 35 27.02 45.63 18.63
CA LEU A 35 25.98 46.64 18.38
C LEU A 35 25.96 47.77 19.41
N GLY A 36 26.53 47.56 20.60
CA GLY A 36 26.75 48.61 21.60
C GLY A 36 27.91 49.56 21.28
N HIS A 37 28.80 49.21 20.34
CA HIS A 37 29.96 50.03 19.97
C HIS A 37 29.70 50.90 18.73
N GLU A 38 30.51 51.96 18.56
CA GLU A 38 30.41 52.88 17.42
C GLU A 38 30.65 52.17 16.07
N SER A 39 31.54 51.16 16.04
CA SER A 39 31.90 50.38 14.87
C SER A 39 32.39 49.00 15.30
N GLY A 40 32.27 47.97 14.45
CA GLY A 40 32.78 46.66 14.82
C GLY A 40 32.79 45.60 13.72
N MET A 41 33.54 44.53 13.97
CA MET A 41 33.67 43.39 13.06
C MET A 41 33.47 42.07 13.81
N ILE A 42 32.85 41.09 13.16
CA ILE A 42 32.83 39.69 13.61
C ILE A 42 33.31 38.76 12.49
N GLY A 43 34.32 37.94 12.83
CA GLY A 43 34.83 36.84 12.02
C GLY A 43 34.17 35.52 12.42
N LEU A 44 33.48 34.89 11.47
CA LEU A 44 32.71 33.66 11.66
C LEU A 44 33.32 32.51 10.85
N PRO A 45 33.23 31.26 11.31
CA PRO A 45 33.98 30.16 10.70
C PRO A 45 33.41 29.68 9.36
N LEU A 46 32.21 30.12 8.97
CA LEU A 46 31.50 29.64 7.76
C LEU A 46 30.67 30.75 7.12
N ARG A 47 30.60 30.75 5.78
CA ARG A 47 29.79 31.70 4.97
C ARG A 47 28.31 31.72 5.38
N LEU A 48 27.77 30.57 5.80
CA LEU A 48 26.37 30.46 6.27
C LEU A 48 26.12 31.23 7.58
N LEU A 49 27.03 31.12 8.56
CA LEU A 49 26.96 31.94 9.77
C LEU A 49 27.17 33.42 9.46
N ALA A 50 28.10 33.75 8.55
CA ALA A 50 28.30 35.13 8.13
C ALA A 50 27.01 35.71 7.51
N ARG A 51 26.27 34.93 6.71
CA ARG A 51 24.97 35.36 6.16
C ARG A 51 23.87 35.46 7.22
N GLU A 52 23.76 34.49 8.12
CA GLU A 52 22.76 34.48 9.19
C GLU A 52 22.97 35.65 10.17
N VAL A 53 24.20 35.90 10.60
CA VAL A 53 24.54 37.05 11.46
C VAL A 53 24.37 38.36 10.71
N TYR A 54 24.69 38.42 9.41
CA TYR A 54 24.42 39.60 8.58
C TYR A 54 22.93 39.95 8.56
N GLN A 55 22.03 38.98 8.34
CA GLN A 55 20.58 39.23 8.34
C GLN A 55 20.12 39.78 9.70
N ARG A 56 20.47 39.12 10.81
CA ARG A 56 20.12 39.56 12.18
C ARG A 56 20.67 40.95 12.55
N VAL A 57 21.83 41.32 12.01
CA VAL A 57 22.45 42.64 12.24
C VAL A 57 21.83 43.70 11.32
N VAL A 58 21.47 43.36 10.08
CA VAL A 58 20.70 44.23 9.17
C VAL A 58 19.30 44.55 9.72
N GLU A 59 18.61 43.56 10.29
CA GLU A 59 17.30 43.72 10.96
C GLU A 59 17.33 44.75 12.11
N ARG A 60 18.51 44.95 12.74
CA ARG A 60 18.68 45.82 13.92
C ARG A 60 19.38 47.14 13.63
N ALA A 61 20.30 47.17 12.67
CA ALA A 61 21.11 48.34 12.34
C ALA A 61 20.78 48.97 10.97
N GLY A 62 19.96 48.32 10.15
CA GLY A 62 19.63 48.74 8.79
C GLY A 62 20.72 48.40 7.76
N ALA A 63 20.31 47.99 6.56
CA ALA A 63 21.21 47.45 5.53
C ALA A 63 22.38 48.38 5.14
N HIS A 64 22.19 49.70 5.18
CA HIS A 64 23.22 50.68 4.86
C HIS A 64 24.39 50.74 5.88
N ASN A 65 24.20 50.22 7.10
CA ASN A 65 25.22 50.21 8.16
C ASN A 65 26.03 48.91 8.21
N VAL A 66 25.72 47.90 7.40
CA VAL A 66 26.26 46.54 7.57
C VAL A 66 26.89 46.03 6.27
N ALA A 67 28.14 45.57 6.36
CA ALA A 67 28.82 44.86 5.28
C ALA A 67 28.83 43.33 5.53
N LEU A 68 28.77 42.57 4.44
CA LEU A 68 29.07 41.13 4.40
C LEU A 68 30.31 40.90 3.54
N VAL A 69 31.31 40.18 4.05
CA VAL A 69 32.56 39.89 3.34
C VAL A 69 32.95 38.42 3.49
N THR A 70 32.82 37.63 2.42
CA THR A 70 33.36 36.26 2.32
C THR A 70 34.32 36.15 1.13
N GLY A 71 34.81 34.94 0.82
CA GLY A 71 35.69 34.74 -0.35
C GLY A 71 34.95 34.88 -1.69
N GLU A 72 33.66 34.57 -1.70
CA GLU A 72 32.81 34.39 -2.88
C GLU A 72 31.70 35.46 -3.00
N GLU A 73 31.43 36.20 -1.91
CA GLU A 73 30.34 37.17 -1.84
C GLU A 73 30.74 38.39 -1.01
N LYS A 74 30.45 39.58 -1.54
CA LYS A 74 30.70 40.86 -0.90
C LYS A 74 29.47 41.75 -1.05
N ILE A 75 28.97 42.26 0.07
CA ILE A 75 27.97 43.33 0.13
C ILE A 75 28.60 44.44 0.95
N LYS A 76 28.87 45.59 0.34
CA LYS A 76 29.54 46.72 0.99
C LYS A 76 28.79 48.02 0.65
N PRO A 77 28.00 48.57 1.59
CA PRO A 77 27.51 49.95 1.52
C PRO A 77 28.67 50.97 1.49
N ASP A 78 28.36 52.24 1.25
CA ASP A 78 29.40 53.30 1.21
C ASP A 78 30.11 53.50 2.56
N LYS A 79 29.36 53.41 3.67
CA LYS A 79 29.82 53.74 5.03
C LYS A 79 29.34 52.74 6.10
N PRO A 80 29.68 51.43 5.99
CA PRO A 80 29.24 50.41 6.95
C PRO A 80 29.95 50.58 8.30
N ARG A 81 29.16 50.60 9.37
CA ARG A 81 29.63 50.59 10.76
C ARG A 81 29.98 49.19 11.25
N TYR A 82 29.26 48.17 10.74
CA TYR A 82 29.38 46.79 11.18
C TYR A 82 29.82 45.86 10.03
N TRP A 83 30.78 44.98 10.30
CA TRP A 83 31.43 44.14 9.30
C TRP A 83 31.29 42.66 9.67
N ILE A 84 30.44 41.94 8.94
CA ILE A 84 30.19 40.52 9.16
C ILE A 84 30.99 39.74 8.11
N SER A 85 31.82 38.79 8.53
CA SER A 85 32.78 38.17 7.62
C SER A 85 33.10 36.72 7.95
N THR A 86 33.67 35.98 6.99
CA THR A 86 34.42 34.77 7.34
C THR A 86 35.79 35.16 7.91
N VAL A 87 36.34 34.35 8.83
CA VAL A 87 37.62 34.64 9.52
C VAL A 87 38.78 34.90 8.53
N GLU A 88 38.78 34.20 7.40
CA GLU A 88 39.68 34.41 6.25
C GLU A 88 39.51 35.77 5.58
N ALA A 89 38.26 36.19 5.38
CA ALA A 89 37.87 37.37 4.62
C ALA A 89 37.76 38.65 5.47
N MET A 90 37.92 38.55 6.80
CA MET A 90 38.05 39.69 7.72
C MET A 90 39.06 40.72 7.18
N PRO A 91 38.63 41.96 6.89
CA PRO A 91 39.54 43.05 6.56
C PRO A 91 40.59 43.27 7.66
N ARG A 92 41.83 43.57 7.25
CA ARG A 92 43.00 43.68 8.16
C ARG A 92 43.42 45.14 8.41
N ASP A 93 42.85 46.03 7.62
CA ASP A 93 43.19 47.44 7.42
C ASP A 93 42.16 48.41 8.02
N LEU A 94 41.05 47.88 8.55
CA LEU A 94 40.02 48.64 9.25
C LEU A 94 40.38 48.82 10.72
N ASP A 95 40.40 50.07 11.18
CA ASP A 95 40.48 50.42 12.60
C ASP A 95 39.07 50.60 13.17
N LEU A 96 38.66 49.70 14.07
CA LEU A 96 37.28 49.55 14.56
C LEU A 96 37.26 49.46 16.09
N ALA A 97 36.19 49.95 16.73
CA ALA A 97 36.06 49.90 18.19
C ALA A 97 36.01 48.44 18.72
N PHE A 98 35.19 47.59 18.08
CA PHE A 98 34.97 46.21 18.47
C PHE A 98 35.47 45.17 17.45
N VAL A 99 36.07 44.08 17.92
CA VAL A 99 36.34 42.88 17.11
C VAL A 99 35.89 41.61 17.83
N ALA A 100 35.24 40.69 17.12
CA ALA A 100 35.02 39.31 17.59
C ALA A 100 35.57 38.27 16.60
N VAL A 101 36.05 37.14 17.13
CA VAL A 101 36.46 35.96 16.35
C VAL A 101 35.78 34.74 16.97
N ASP A 102 34.97 34.01 16.19
CA ASP A 102 34.18 32.87 16.66
C ASP A 102 34.77 31.50 16.28
N GLU A 103 34.43 30.49 17.09
CA GLU A 103 34.96 29.11 17.06
C GLU A 103 36.50 29.03 16.99
N ILE A 104 37.20 29.83 17.82
CA ILE A 104 38.68 29.94 17.85
C ILE A 104 39.44 28.62 18.03
N GLN A 105 38.79 27.54 18.49
CA GLN A 105 39.38 26.20 18.50
C GLN A 105 39.73 25.66 17.10
N LEU A 106 39.16 26.23 16.03
CA LEU A 106 39.61 25.95 14.66
C LEU A 106 41.07 26.35 14.41
N ALA A 107 41.71 27.12 15.30
CA ALA A 107 43.16 27.36 15.25
C ALA A 107 44.02 26.07 15.28
N SER A 108 43.49 24.93 15.74
CA SER A 108 44.20 23.63 15.63
C SER A 108 44.01 22.91 14.29
N ASP A 109 43.10 23.36 13.41
CA ASP A 109 42.78 22.74 12.13
C ASP A 109 43.97 22.77 11.15
N LEU A 110 44.27 21.61 10.54
CA LEU A 110 45.47 21.36 9.74
C LEU A 110 45.57 22.20 8.46
N ASP A 111 44.44 22.66 7.92
CA ASP A 111 44.38 23.40 6.65
C ASP A 111 44.27 24.91 6.94
N ARG A 112 43.13 25.33 7.50
CA ARG A 112 42.78 26.75 7.69
C ARG A 112 43.08 27.31 9.09
N GLY A 113 43.47 26.47 10.05
CA GLY A 113 43.70 26.91 11.44
C GLY A 113 44.77 27.98 11.59
N HIS A 114 45.73 28.02 10.65
CA HIS A 114 46.76 29.08 10.60
C HIS A 114 46.19 30.50 10.48
N VAL A 115 45.00 30.65 9.87
CA VAL A 115 44.28 31.93 9.75
C VAL A 115 43.63 32.31 11.08
N PHE A 116 43.03 31.34 11.79
CA PHE A 116 42.42 31.56 13.10
C PHE A 116 43.49 31.95 14.13
N THR A 117 44.66 31.31 14.11
CA THR A 117 45.82 31.67 14.94
C THR A 117 46.30 33.09 14.66
N ASP A 118 46.40 33.51 13.39
CA ASP A 118 46.74 34.90 13.03
C ASP A 118 45.72 35.90 13.59
N ARG A 119 44.42 35.62 13.51
CA ARG A 119 43.37 36.49 14.08
C ARG A 119 43.41 36.53 15.61
N LEU A 120 43.52 35.38 16.25
CA LEU A 120 43.64 35.22 17.71
C LEU A 120 44.82 36.03 18.26
N LEU A 121 45.98 35.97 17.60
CA LEU A 121 47.20 36.67 18.05
C LEU A 121 47.25 38.15 17.66
N ASN A 122 46.78 38.53 16.46
CA ASN A 122 47.11 39.84 15.87
C ASN A 122 45.91 40.79 15.63
N GLN A 123 44.67 40.31 15.53
CA GLN A 123 43.52 41.19 15.23
C GLN A 123 42.90 41.76 16.52
N ARG A 124 42.82 43.08 16.65
CA ARG A 124 42.25 43.77 17.83
C ARG A 124 41.32 44.89 17.40
N GLY A 125 40.28 45.14 18.21
CA GLY A 125 39.55 46.40 18.21
C GLY A 125 40.23 47.44 19.10
N ARG A 126 39.89 48.72 18.96
CA ARG A 126 40.43 49.82 19.79
C ARG A 126 40.09 49.63 21.28
N ASP A 127 38.87 49.17 21.54
CA ASP A 127 38.20 49.25 22.84
C ASP A 127 37.88 47.86 23.42
N GLU A 128 37.29 46.96 22.62
CA GLU A 128 36.95 45.59 23.05
C GLU A 128 37.25 44.55 21.96
N THR A 129 37.81 43.41 22.37
CA THR A 129 38.03 42.24 21.51
C THR A 129 37.51 40.96 22.18
N LEU A 130 36.60 40.23 21.53
CA LEU A 130 36.09 38.95 22.03
C LEU A 130 36.65 37.76 21.23
N LEU A 131 37.34 36.86 21.93
CA LEU A 131 37.75 35.56 21.40
C LEU A 131 36.76 34.50 21.88
N ILE A 132 36.05 33.84 20.98
CA ILE A 132 34.90 32.98 21.32
C ILE A 132 35.17 31.54 20.90
N GLY A 133 34.90 30.56 21.77
CA GLY A 133 35.00 29.15 21.39
C GLY A 133 34.88 28.14 22.53
N SER A 134 35.52 26.99 22.35
CA SER A 134 35.55 25.87 23.30
C SER A 134 36.36 26.17 24.57
N SER A 135 35.96 25.57 25.70
CA SER A 135 36.74 25.52 26.95
C SER A 135 38.12 24.88 26.77
N THR A 136 38.27 23.95 25.81
CA THR A 136 39.54 23.26 25.50
C THR A 136 40.66 24.18 25.04
N MET A 137 40.35 25.41 24.59
CA MET A 137 41.35 26.41 24.21
C MET A 137 41.97 27.17 25.39
N ARG A 138 41.41 27.05 26.60
CA ARG A 138 41.78 27.91 27.74
C ARG A 138 43.29 27.95 28.02
N PRO A 139 44.02 26.82 28.17
CA PRO A 139 45.45 26.87 28.54
C PRO A 139 46.33 27.50 27.45
N LEU A 140 45.99 27.29 26.17
CA LEU A 140 46.70 27.91 25.05
C LEU A 140 46.46 29.42 24.98
N ILE A 141 45.23 29.86 25.26
CA ILE A 141 44.87 31.28 25.30
C ILE A 141 45.61 31.99 26.45
N GLU A 142 45.63 31.38 27.65
CA GLU A 142 46.34 31.93 28.81
C GLU A 142 47.87 31.96 28.62
N ALA A 143 48.44 31.01 27.85
CA ALA A 143 49.86 30.98 27.52
C ALA A 143 50.26 31.97 26.39
N LEU A 144 49.46 32.08 25.33
CA LEU A 144 49.77 32.90 24.13
C LEU A 144 49.34 34.37 24.27
N ILE A 145 48.45 34.66 25.22
CA ILE A 145 47.95 36.00 25.55
C ILE A 145 48.00 36.19 27.08
N PRO A 146 49.18 36.51 27.65
CA PRO A 146 49.34 36.70 29.09
C PRO A 146 48.37 37.77 29.64
N HIS A 147 47.78 37.52 30.79
CA HIS A 147 46.78 38.41 31.45
C HIS A 147 45.45 38.59 30.69
N VAL A 148 45.12 37.72 29.72
CA VAL A 148 43.78 37.68 29.10
C VAL A 148 42.68 37.40 30.14
N HIS A 149 41.57 38.14 30.04
CA HIS A 149 40.39 37.91 30.87
C HIS A 149 39.56 36.75 30.31
N VAL A 150 39.27 35.72 31.11
CA VAL A 150 38.56 34.51 30.65
C VAL A 150 37.19 34.39 31.32
N VAL A 151 36.13 34.25 30.51
CA VAL A 151 34.74 34.10 30.96
C VAL A 151 34.18 32.77 30.46
N THR A 152 33.90 31.84 31.37
CA THR A 152 33.28 30.55 31.04
C THR A 152 31.75 30.65 31.06
N ARG A 153 31.06 30.04 30.08
CA ARG A 153 29.59 29.95 30.02
C ARG A 153 29.13 28.48 29.97
N PRO A 154 28.27 28.01 30.92
CA PRO A 154 27.68 26.68 30.87
C PRO A 154 26.60 26.57 29.78
N ARG A 155 26.29 25.35 29.35
CA ARG A 155 25.24 25.06 28.36
C ARG A 155 23.85 25.39 28.92
N LEU A 156 22.94 25.84 28.05
CA LEU A 156 21.59 26.28 28.41
C LEU A 156 20.57 25.14 28.59
N SER A 157 20.87 23.93 28.09
CA SER A 157 20.05 22.73 28.22
C SER A 157 20.90 21.48 28.38
N LYS A 158 20.31 20.39 28.86
CA LYS A 158 20.98 19.10 29.01
C LYS A 158 21.14 18.40 27.66
N LEU A 159 22.16 17.56 27.59
CA LEU A 159 22.37 16.58 26.53
C LEU A 159 22.43 15.21 27.21
N THR A 160 21.68 14.23 26.70
CA THR A 160 21.58 12.90 27.33
C THR A 160 21.71 11.77 26.31
N PHE A 161 22.44 10.72 26.68
CA PHE A 161 22.65 9.54 25.85
C PHE A 161 21.39 8.65 25.84
N ALA A 162 20.92 8.33 24.64
CA ALA A 162 19.69 7.56 24.41
C ALA A 162 19.96 6.15 23.87
N GLY A 163 21.21 5.68 23.94
CA GLY A 163 21.63 4.34 23.53
C GLY A 163 21.75 4.14 22.01
N GLU A 164 22.02 2.89 21.62
CA GLU A 164 21.97 2.45 20.22
C GLU A 164 20.51 2.26 19.76
N LYS A 165 20.16 2.78 18.59
CA LYS A 165 18.84 2.60 17.96
C LYS A 165 18.99 2.29 16.48
N LYS A 166 18.34 1.23 16.00
CA LYS A 166 18.19 0.97 14.55
C LYS A 166 17.49 2.15 13.87
N VAL A 167 17.86 2.46 12.62
CA VAL A 167 17.32 3.61 11.85
C VAL A 167 15.79 3.67 11.88
N SER A 168 15.12 2.51 11.71
CA SER A 168 13.65 2.39 11.77
C SER A 168 13.01 2.73 13.14
N ARG A 169 13.80 2.84 14.22
CA ARG A 169 13.39 3.20 15.59
C ARG A 169 13.94 4.54 16.07
N LEU A 170 14.58 5.34 15.20
CA LEU A 170 15.01 6.69 15.55
C LEU A 170 13.80 7.61 15.75
N PRO A 171 13.83 8.51 16.75
CA PRO A 171 12.74 9.44 17.02
C PRO A 171 12.55 10.44 15.85
N ARG A 172 11.43 11.14 15.87
CA ARG A 172 11.13 12.24 14.95
C ARG A 172 12.13 13.39 15.19
N ARG A 173 12.37 14.24 14.19
CA ARG A 173 13.39 15.32 14.22
C ARG A 173 14.81 14.83 14.56
N THR A 174 15.20 13.66 14.04
CA THR A 174 16.58 13.16 14.17
C THR A 174 17.49 13.70 13.06
N ALA A 175 18.68 14.15 13.43
CA ALA A 175 19.81 14.30 12.51
C ALA A 175 20.73 13.06 12.59
N ILE A 176 20.89 12.33 11.50
CA ILE A 176 21.81 11.19 11.38
C ILE A 176 23.12 11.65 10.75
N VAL A 177 24.24 11.30 11.37
CA VAL A 177 25.57 11.77 10.95
C VAL A 177 26.45 10.61 10.50
N ALA A 178 26.93 10.71 9.27
CA ALA A 178 27.86 9.77 8.64
C ALA A 178 29.06 10.54 8.05
N PHE A 179 30.12 9.84 7.62
CA PHE A 179 31.39 10.50 7.28
C PHE A 179 31.88 10.24 5.85
N SER A 180 31.00 9.68 5.00
CA SER A 180 31.13 9.70 3.54
C SER A 180 29.82 10.10 2.87
N ALA A 181 29.88 10.62 1.63
CA ALA A 181 28.69 10.93 0.85
C ALA A 181 27.88 9.65 0.50
N GLU A 182 28.59 8.53 0.27
CA GLU A 182 27.98 7.22 0.03
C GLU A 182 27.12 6.75 1.22
N GLU A 183 27.64 6.83 2.45
CA GLU A 183 26.87 6.49 3.65
C GLU A 183 25.65 7.41 3.82
N VAL A 184 25.81 8.72 3.60
CA VAL A 184 24.70 9.68 3.66
C VAL A 184 23.62 9.35 2.63
N TYR A 185 23.97 9.08 1.38
CA TYR A 185 23.01 8.71 0.34
C TYR A 185 22.34 7.35 0.63
N ALA A 186 23.09 6.35 1.11
CA ALA A 186 22.54 5.04 1.46
C ALA A 186 21.55 5.10 2.64
N ILE A 187 21.86 5.92 3.66
CA ILE A 187 20.98 6.14 4.81
C ILE A 187 19.75 6.97 4.41
N ALA A 188 19.91 8.02 3.58
CA ALA A 188 18.79 8.83 3.12
C ALA A 188 17.79 8.02 2.27
N GLU A 189 18.28 7.16 1.36
CA GLU A 189 17.46 6.23 0.58
C GLU A 189 16.76 5.18 1.48
N LEU A 190 17.43 4.69 2.54
CA LEU A 190 16.83 3.80 3.53
C LEU A 190 15.69 4.49 4.31
N ILE A 191 15.86 5.76 4.69
CA ILE A 191 14.82 6.53 5.38
C ILE A 191 13.66 6.82 4.44
N ARG A 192 13.91 7.24 3.19
CA ARG A 192 12.86 7.47 2.18
C ARG A 192 11.93 6.26 2.08
N ARG A 193 12.49 5.05 1.94
CA ARG A 193 11.74 3.77 1.86
C ARG A 193 11.01 3.37 3.13
N GLN A 194 11.30 3.97 4.29
CA GLN A 194 10.72 3.59 5.60
C GLN A 194 9.90 4.69 6.27
N ARG A 195 10.05 5.95 5.84
CA ARG A 195 9.57 7.17 6.52
C ARG A 195 9.13 8.29 5.54
N GLY A 196 9.15 8.05 4.22
CA GLY A 196 8.71 9.01 3.20
C GLY A 196 9.81 9.96 2.70
N GLY A 197 10.78 10.34 3.52
CA GLY A 197 11.91 11.14 3.03
C GLY A 197 12.91 11.58 4.09
N ALA A 198 14.05 12.08 3.61
CA ALA A 198 15.05 12.75 4.43
C ALA A 198 15.70 13.91 3.66
N ALA A 199 16.04 14.98 4.39
CA ALA A 199 16.91 16.04 3.88
C ALA A 199 18.36 15.55 3.86
N VAL A 200 19.16 16.03 2.90
CA VAL A 200 20.58 15.65 2.74
C VAL A 200 21.48 16.87 2.82
N VAL A 201 22.44 16.87 3.76
CA VAL A 201 23.41 17.96 3.97
C VAL A 201 24.85 17.44 3.97
N LEU A 202 25.54 17.62 2.83
CA LEU A 202 26.97 17.36 2.70
C LEU A 202 27.77 18.67 2.77
N GLY A 203 29.00 18.61 3.30
CA GLY A 203 29.91 19.77 3.35
C GLY A 203 30.22 20.42 2.00
N ALA A 204 30.13 19.65 0.90
CA ALA A 204 30.37 20.13 -0.47
C ALA A 204 29.21 20.96 -1.07
N LEU A 205 27.97 20.74 -0.62
CA LEU A 205 26.78 21.42 -1.15
C LEU A 205 26.92 22.94 -1.05
N SER A 206 26.41 23.67 -2.05
CA SER A 206 26.43 25.13 -2.01
C SER A 206 25.62 25.66 -0.82
N PRO A 207 25.88 26.90 -0.35
CA PRO A 207 25.07 27.54 0.67
C PRO A 207 23.57 27.50 0.35
N ARG A 208 23.22 27.68 -0.93
CA ARG A 208 21.85 27.66 -1.45
C ARG A 208 21.20 26.29 -1.38
N THR A 209 21.81 25.26 -1.99
CA THR A 209 21.29 23.88 -1.92
C THR A 209 21.17 23.41 -0.47
N ARG A 210 22.14 23.75 0.37
CA ARG A 210 22.17 23.36 1.78
C ARG A 210 21.06 24.02 2.60
N ASN A 211 20.81 25.32 2.39
CA ASN A 211 19.72 26.03 3.05
C ASN A 211 18.36 25.45 2.64
N ALA A 212 18.12 25.22 1.35
CA ALA A 212 16.86 24.65 0.88
C ALA A 212 16.64 23.20 1.38
N GLN A 213 17.70 22.41 1.55
CA GLN A 213 17.60 21.08 2.21
C GLN A 213 17.32 21.20 3.71
N VAL A 214 17.86 22.20 4.40
CA VAL A 214 17.55 22.50 5.81
C VAL A 214 16.12 23.02 5.99
N GLU A 215 15.62 23.80 5.04
CA GLU A 215 14.26 24.35 5.03
C GLU A 215 13.19 23.26 4.94
N LEU A 216 13.41 22.23 4.13
CA LEU A 216 12.56 21.01 4.07
C LEU A 216 12.50 20.28 5.43
N TYR A 217 13.59 20.28 6.19
CA TYR A 217 13.61 19.69 7.55
C TYR A 217 12.97 20.62 8.60
N GLN A 218 13.19 21.94 8.49
CA GLN A 218 12.67 22.91 9.46
C GLN A 218 11.15 23.12 9.32
N SER A 219 10.63 23.19 8.09
CA SER A 219 9.19 23.22 7.77
C SER A 219 8.44 21.95 8.19
N GLY A 220 9.14 20.82 8.31
CA GLY A 220 8.56 19.53 8.69
C GLY A 220 8.07 18.67 7.52
N ASP A 221 8.38 19.06 6.27
CA ASP A 221 8.19 18.22 5.08
C ASP A 221 8.99 16.91 5.18
N VAL A 222 10.17 16.94 5.83
CA VAL A 222 10.92 15.73 6.24
C VAL A 222 11.32 15.77 7.70
N GLU A 223 11.12 14.65 8.42
CA GLU A 223 11.40 14.57 9.86
C GLU A 223 12.85 14.15 10.19
N TYR A 224 13.62 13.84 9.15
CA TYR A 224 14.96 13.27 9.26
C TYR A 224 15.93 14.08 8.37
N LEU A 225 17.09 14.38 8.93
CA LEU A 225 18.21 15.01 8.23
C LEU A 225 19.36 14.01 8.23
N VAL A 226 19.95 13.70 7.07
CA VAL A 226 21.15 12.87 6.96
C VAL A 226 22.30 13.74 6.47
N ALA A 227 23.41 13.75 7.19
CA ALA A 227 24.46 14.74 6.98
C ALA A 227 25.87 14.25 7.29
N THR A 228 26.86 15.03 6.86
CA THR A 228 28.24 14.94 7.38
C THR A 228 28.44 15.85 8.60
N ASP A 229 29.63 15.80 9.18
CA ASP A 229 30.11 16.72 10.23
C ASP A 229 29.92 18.22 9.93
N ALA A 230 29.63 18.59 8.68
CA ALA A 230 29.19 19.90 8.25
C ALA A 230 27.95 20.45 9.00
N ILE A 231 27.13 19.63 9.67
CA ILE A 231 26.08 20.15 10.57
C ILE A 231 26.60 20.55 11.96
N GLY A 232 27.77 20.04 12.36
CA GLY A 232 28.42 20.39 13.62
C GLY A 232 28.86 21.86 13.68
N MET A 233 28.90 22.56 12.53
CA MET A 233 29.22 23.98 12.45
C MET A 233 28.28 24.72 11.49
N GLY A 234 27.71 25.83 11.96
CA GLY A 234 27.14 26.86 11.08
C GLY A 234 25.86 26.54 10.31
N LEU A 235 24.98 25.71 10.89
CA LEU A 235 23.57 25.69 10.54
C LEU A 235 22.73 25.85 11.81
N ASN A 236 21.66 26.66 11.72
CA ASN A 236 20.67 26.82 12.78
C ASN A 236 19.56 25.78 12.61
N LEU A 237 19.77 24.61 13.23
CA LEU A 237 18.89 23.44 13.14
C LEU A 237 18.17 23.21 14.48
N ASP A 238 16.85 23.03 14.45
CA ASP A 238 16.07 22.63 15.62
C ASP A 238 15.98 21.10 15.66
N VAL A 239 17.05 20.45 16.14
CA VAL A 239 17.20 18.99 16.21
C VAL A 239 16.95 18.51 17.64
N ASP A 240 16.10 17.49 17.79
CA ASP A 240 15.80 16.90 19.12
C ASP A 240 16.72 15.70 19.43
N HIS A 241 17.21 15.01 18.38
CA HIS A 241 18.09 13.85 18.50
C HIS A 241 19.22 13.82 17.46
N VAL A 242 20.45 13.52 17.88
CA VAL A 242 21.59 13.26 16.98
C VAL A 242 21.99 11.78 17.03
N ALA A 243 22.02 11.10 15.89
CA ALA A 243 22.37 9.69 15.77
C ALA A 243 23.63 9.50 14.93
N PHE A 244 24.71 8.97 15.51
CA PHE A 244 25.95 8.67 14.78
C PHE A 244 25.84 7.33 14.05
N ALA A 245 26.04 7.34 12.73
CA ALA A 245 26.04 6.13 11.89
C ALA A 245 27.43 5.49 11.76
N SER A 246 28.49 6.22 12.11
CA SER A 246 29.89 5.77 12.22
C SER A 246 30.61 6.57 13.31
N ASP A 247 31.65 5.99 13.92
CA ASP A 247 32.54 6.62 14.90
C ASP A 247 33.87 7.12 14.29
N LYS A 248 34.04 6.98 12.97
CA LYS A 248 35.28 7.22 12.24
C LYS A 248 35.09 8.15 11.04
N LYS A 249 36.11 8.96 10.76
CA LYS A 249 36.22 9.77 9.54
C LYS A 249 37.58 9.65 8.90
N PHE A 250 37.66 10.00 7.62
CA PHE A 250 38.92 10.23 6.91
C PHE A 250 39.43 11.63 7.24
N ASP A 251 40.69 11.77 7.68
CA ASP A 251 41.31 13.04 8.07
C ASP A 251 42.17 13.70 6.98
N GLY A 252 42.04 13.22 5.72
CA GLY A 252 42.90 13.58 4.60
C GLY A 252 44.06 12.60 4.38
N PHE A 253 44.47 11.87 5.43
CA PHE A 253 45.59 10.92 5.38
C PHE A 253 45.18 9.50 5.72
N ARG A 254 44.27 9.31 6.69
CA ARG A 254 43.81 8.00 7.15
C ARG A 254 42.40 8.05 7.73
N PHE A 255 41.78 6.87 7.84
CA PHE A 255 40.58 6.71 8.66
C PHE A 255 40.97 6.61 10.13
N ARG A 256 40.44 7.51 10.96
CA ARG A 256 40.62 7.53 12.42
C ARG A 256 39.27 7.64 13.14
N LYS A 257 39.23 7.24 14.42
CA LYS A 257 38.12 7.61 15.31
C LYS A 257 38.01 9.13 15.43
N LEU A 258 36.80 9.61 15.67
CA LEU A 258 36.51 10.99 16.09
C LEU A 258 37.04 11.22 17.52
N TYR A 259 37.53 12.42 17.81
CA TYR A 259 37.83 12.82 19.17
C TYR A 259 36.54 13.18 19.93
N PRO A 260 36.47 13.02 21.27
CA PRO A 260 35.28 13.38 22.05
C PRO A 260 34.78 14.82 21.82
N ALA A 261 35.70 15.78 21.60
CA ALA A 261 35.35 17.16 21.25
C ALA A 261 34.70 17.29 19.84
N GLU A 262 35.09 16.47 18.87
CA GLU A 262 34.45 16.42 17.54
C GLU A 262 33.04 15.81 17.64
N LEU A 263 32.88 14.74 18.43
CA LEU A 263 31.58 14.17 18.76
C LEU A 263 30.70 15.20 19.46
N ALA A 264 31.23 15.97 20.41
CA ALA A 264 30.46 16.95 21.19
C ALA A 264 30.02 18.17 20.37
N GLN A 265 30.83 18.61 19.41
CA GLN A 265 30.46 19.69 18.47
C GLN A 265 29.27 19.29 17.59
N ILE A 266 29.13 17.99 17.29
CA ILE A 266 28.03 17.40 16.51
C ILE A 266 26.82 17.07 17.40
N ALA A 267 27.01 16.32 18.49
CA ALA A 267 25.96 15.95 19.44
C ALA A 267 25.33 17.17 20.14
N GLY A 268 26.12 18.23 20.36
CA GLY A 268 25.67 19.52 20.87
C GLY A 268 24.77 20.32 19.90
N ARG A 269 24.43 19.77 18.73
CA ARG A 269 23.34 20.26 17.88
C ARG A 269 21.96 19.74 18.30
N ALA A 270 21.89 18.65 19.08
CA ALA A 270 20.63 18.19 19.68
C ALA A 270 20.27 19.06 20.89
N GLY A 271 19.03 19.56 20.95
CA GLY A 271 18.54 20.45 22.00
C GLY A 271 19.04 21.89 21.83
N ARG A 272 18.15 22.87 22.02
CA ARG A 272 18.39 24.29 21.69
C ARG A 272 17.72 25.21 22.70
N HIS A 273 18.38 26.31 23.06
CA HIS A 273 17.97 27.18 24.18
C HIS A 273 17.74 26.34 25.44
N LEU A 274 16.52 26.33 25.99
CA LEU A 274 16.11 25.58 27.18
C LEU A 274 15.52 24.19 26.88
N ARG A 275 15.49 23.75 25.61
CA ARG A 275 15.08 22.38 25.24
C ARG A 275 16.26 21.43 25.38
N ASP A 276 16.10 20.42 26.22
CA ASP A 276 17.05 19.31 26.34
C ASP A 276 17.13 18.52 25.03
N GLY A 277 18.31 17.97 24.74
CA GLY A 277 18.59 17.20 23.54
C GLY A 277 19.09 15.80 23.86
N THR A 278 19.01 14.89 22.88
CA THR A 278 19.53 13.53 23.05
C THR A 278 20.51 13.14 21.96
N PHE A 279 21.43 12.23 22.27
CA PHE A 279 22.34 11.65 21.27
C PHE A 279 22.42 10.13 21.39
N GLY A 280 22.83 9.45 20.33
CA GLY A 280 22.90 7.99 20.29
C GLY A 280 23.65 7.48 19.06
N THR A 281 23.68 6.15 18.89
CA THR A 281 24.35 5.49 17.77
C THR A 281 23.34 4.69 16.92
N THR A 282 23.65 4.49 15.64
CA THR A 282 22.76 3.82 14.68
C THR A 282 23.51 3.10 13.56
N GLY A 283 22.77 2.34 12.75
CA GLY A 283 23.28 1.71 11.53
C GLY A 283 24.34 0.65 11.79
N ARG A 284 25.62 1.03 11.64
CA ARG A 284 26.80 0.19 11.88
C ARG A 284 27.74 0.77 12.95
N CYS A 285 27.41 1.91 13.55
CA CYS A 285 28.17 2.45 14.66
C CYS A 285 27.94 1.59 15.92
N PRO A 286 29.00 1.06 16.56
CA PRO A 286 28.85 0.47 17.89
C PRO A 286 28.39 1.54 18.89
N SER A 287 27.75 1.13 19.99
CA SER A 287 27.54 2.03 21.14
C SER A 287 28.86 2.65 21.59
N PHE A 288 28.80 3.92 22.02
CA PHE A 288 29.90 4.56 22.73
C PHE A 288 30.15 3.88 24.08
N ASP A 289 31.40 3.94 24.53
CA ASP A 289 31.86 3.60 25.87
C ASP A 289 31.42 4.65 26.92
N ALA A 290 31.43 4.24 28.19
CA ALA A 290 30.93 5.07 29.29
C ALA A 290 31.73 6.37 29.49
N GLU A 291 33.06 6.34 29.30
CA GLU A 291 33.94 7.50 29.41
C GLU A 291 33.62 8.54 28.33
N THR A 292 33.46 8.10 27.07
CA THR A 292 33.03 8.96 25.96
C THR A 292 31.64 9.56 26.20
N VAL A 293 30.69 8.77 26.74
CA VAL A 293 29.35 9.26 27.10
C VAL A 293 29.41 10.31 28.22
N GLU A 294 30.13 10.05 29.30
CA GLU A 294 30.26 10.96 30.43
C GLU A 294 30.93 12.29 30.03
N ALA A 295 31.97 12.23 29.19
CA ALA A 295 32.61 13.40 28.60
C ALA A 295 31.63 14.23 27.73
N LEU A 296 30.78 13.55 26.94
CA LEU A 296 29.77 14.17 26.08
C LEU A 296 28.64 14.85 26.86
N GLU A 297 28.14 14.23 27.92
CA GLU A 297 27.07 14.77 28.77
C GLU A 297 27.55 15.92 29.66
N ASN A 298 28.73 15.79 30.29
CA ASN A 298 29.30 16.81 31.18
C ASN A 298 30.08 17.92 30.46
N HIS A 299 30.32 17.79 29.15
CA HIS A 299 31.13 18.70 28.34
C HIS A 299 32.60 18.86 28.81
N THR A 300 33.18 17.78 29.32
CA THR A 300 34.56 17.71 29.80
C THR A 300 35.44 17.04 28.75
N PHE A 301 36.45 17.76 28.22
CA PHE A 301 37.33 17.28 27.15
C PHE A 301 38.78 17.70 27.37
N ASP A 302 39.72 16.93 26.83
CA ASP A 302 41.15 17.27 26.81
C ASP A 302 41.40 18.68 26.25
N PRO A 303 42.23 19.51 26.92
CA PRO A 303 42.68 20.77 26.37
C PRO A 303 43.48 20.57 25.07
N LEU A 304 43.29 21.50 24.12
CA LEU A 304 44.13 21.57 22.94
C LEU A 304 45.56 21.94 23.35
N ARG A 305 46.54 21.32 22.71
CA ARG A 305 47.97 21.46 23.05
C ARG A 305 48.79 22.17 21.97
N ILE A 306 48.27 22.26 20.75
CA ILE A 306 48.97 22.79 19.57
C ILE A 306 47.96 23.52 18.66
N LEU A 307 48.31 24.72 18.21
CA LEU A 307 47.65 25.45 17.13
C LEU A 307 48.54 25.47 15.88
N GLN A 308 47.93 25.47 14.69
CA GLN A 308 48.66 25.68 13.44
C GLN A 308 49.03 27.15 13.30
N TRP A 309 50.27 27.43 12.92
CA TRP A 309 50.78 28.78 12.75
C TRP A 309 51.48 28.93 11.39
N ARG A 310 51.27 30.08 10.75
CA ARG A 310 51.98 30.51 9.54
C ARG A 310 52.41 31.95 9.79
N ASN A 311 53.60 32.32 9.32
CA ASN A 311 54.12 33.68 9.48
C ASN A 311 53.20 34.72 8.81
N PRO A 312 52.69 35.75 9.52
CA PRO A 312 51.89 36.81 8.91
C PRO A 312 52.74 37.88 8.20
N ASP A 313 54.03 37.99 8.57
CA ASP A 313 55.00 38.97 8.08
C ASP A 313 55.81 38.40 6.90
N LEU A 314 55.14 38.27 5.75
CA LEU A 314 55.74 37.75 4.52
C LEU A 314 56.62 38.79 3.81
N ASP A 315 57.79 38.35 3.33
CA ASP A 315 58.73 39.21 2.60
C ASP A 315 58.63 38.98 1.08
N PHE A 316 57.92 39.89 0.41
CA PHE A 316 57.76 39.87 -1.05
C PHE A 316 58.95 40.47 -1.82
N SER A 317 60.08 40.81 -1.19
CA SER A 317 61.21 41.47 -1.88
C SER A 317 61.85 40.60 -2.98
N SER A 318 61.80 39.27 -2.84
CA SER A 318 62.10 38.32 -3.91
C SER A 318 61.34 37.01 -3.70
N LEU A 319 61.25 36.17 -4.75
CA LEU A 319 60.63 34.85 -4.66
C LEU A 319 61.32 33.93 -3.61
N GLY A 320 62.65 34.03 -3.49
CA GLY A 320 63.40 33.33 -2.43
C GLY A 320 63.01 33.82 -1.03
N ARG A 321 62.95 35.14 -0.83
CA ARG A 321 62.55 35.75 0.44
C ARG A 321 61.11 35.42 0.85
N LEU A 322 60.20 35.31 -0.11
CA LEU A 322 58.83 34.87 0.15
C LEU A 322 58.84 33.44 0.70
N ARG A 323 59.56 32.52 0.04
CA ARG A 323 59.71 31.12 0.47
C ARG A 323 60.38 31.01 1.84
N ASP A 324 61.47 31.76 2.09
CA ASP A 324 62.11 31.85 3.42
C ASP A 324 61.09 32.28 4.50
N SER A 325 60.30 33.32 4.22
CA SER A 325 59.32 33.87 5.17
C SER A 325 58.14 32.93 5.43
N LEU A 326 57.76 32.09 4.45
CA LEU A 326 56.78 30.99 4.59
C LEU A 326 57.38 29.73 5.25
N ALA A 327 58.70 29.56 5.20
CA ALA A 327 59.44 28.45 5.81
C ALA A 327 59.72 28.65 7.31
N GLN A 328 59.61 29.89 7.81
CA GLN A 328 59.83 30.24 9.22
C GLN A 328 59.02 29.35 10.18
N GLN A 329 59.65 28.97 11.30
CA GLN A 329 59.01 28.25 12.40
C GLN A 329 58.52 29.22 13.50
N PRO A 330 57.45 28.87 14.24
CA PRO A 330 57.05 29.63 15.42
C PRO A 330 58.10 29.51 16.54
N ARG A 331 58.12 30.50 17.45
CA ARG A 331 59.04 30.55 18.60
C ARG A 331 58.35 30.37 19.96
N GLU A 332 57.03 30.25 19.96
CA GLU A 332 56.19 30.26 21.17
C GLU A 332 55.61 28.87 21.40
N HIS A 333 55.52 28.45 22.67
CA HIS A 333 54.99 27.14 23.02
C HIS A 333 53.49 27.04 22.68
N GLY A 334 53.04 25.85 22.27
CA GLY A 334 51.68 25.63 21.81
C GLY A 334 51.41 26.02 20.35
N LEU A 335 52.41 26.51 19.60
CA LEU A 335 52.32 26.73 18.16
C LEU A 335 53.20 25.73 17.38
N VAL A 336 52.69 25.22 16.26
CA VAL A 336 53.48 24.46 15.27
C VAL A 336 53.41 25.13 13.90
N ARG A 337 54.42 24.99 13.05
CA ARG A 337 54.30 25.42 11.65
C ARG A 337 53.20 24.60 10.97
N ALA A 338 52.23 25.28 10.38
CA ALA A 338 51.13 24.65 9.67
C ALA A 338 51.64 23.75 8.52
N PRO A 339 50.90 22.68 8.17
CA PRO A 339 51.13 21.89 6.96
C PRO A 339 51.26 22.75 5.68
N MET A 340 51.89 22.17 4.67
CA MET A 340 51.99 22.78 3.34
C MET A 340 50.62 22.73 2.65
N GLY A 341 49.87 23.82 2.72
CA GLY A 341 48.59 23.98 2.03
C GLY A 341 48.74 24.11 0.51
N GLU A 342 47.62 24.06 -0.20
CA GLU A 342 47.52 24.15 -1.67
C GLU A 342 48.25 25.39 -2.21
N ASP A 343 48.18 26.53 -1.51
CA ASP A 343 48.79 27.78 -1.91
C ASP A 343 50.33 27.78 -1.86
N VAL A 344 50.91 27.17 -0.83
CA VAL A 344 52.37 26.96 -0.74
C VAL A 344 52.81 25.88 -1.73
N ALA A 345 52.01 24.84 -1.95
CA ALA A 345 52.33 23.77 -2.91
C ALA A 345 52.36 24.30 -4.36
N ALA A 346 51.39 25.13 -4.74
CA ALA A 346 51.37 25.78 -6.06
C ALA A 346 52.55 26.74 -6.23
N LEU A 347 52.90 27.52 -5.19
CA LEU A 347 54.09 28.39 -5.21
C LEU A 347 55.39 27.57 -5.39
N GLU A 348 55.54 26.44 -4.69
CA GLU A 348 56.72 25.58 -4.77
C GLU A 348 56.88 24.85 -6.11
N LEU A 349 55.80 24.68 -6.89
CA LEU A 349 55.84 24.19 -8.27
C LEU A 349 56.19 25.34 -9.23
N LEU A 350 55.39 26.42 -9.24
CA LEU A 350 55.55 27.56 -10.14
C LEU A 350 56.89 28.29 -9.96
N ALA A 351 57.48 28.26 -8.76
CA ALA A 351 58.81 28.81 -8.51
C ALA A 351 59.95 28.11 -9.29
N ARG A 352 59.67 26.98 -9.96
CA ARG A 352 60.62 26.22 -10.78
C ARG A 352 60.50 26.53 -12.28
N GLU A 353 59.45 27.22 -12.71
CA GLU A 353 59.21 27.56 -14.11
C GLU A 353 60.00 28.83 -14.48
N ASP A 354 60.85 28.76 -15.50
CA ASP A 354 61.78 29.84 -15.85
C ASP A 354 61.08 31.13 -16.30
N ASP A 355 59.91 31.04 -16.94
CA ASP A 355 59.12 32.19 -17.35
C ASP A 355 58.39 32.83 -16.15
N ILE A 356 57.87 32.02 -15.21
CA ILE A 356 57.33 32.52 -13.94
C ILE A 356 58.43 33.24 -13.16
N GLN A 357 59.65 32.69 -13.08
CA GLN A 357 60.81 33.37 -12.49
C GLN A 357 61.17 34.67 -13.21
N ALA A 358 61.11 34.70 -14.55
CA ALA A 358 61.40 35.89 -15.35
C ALA A 358 60.36 37.01 -15.13
N LEU A 359 59.08 36.67 -14.95
CA LEU A 359 58.01 37.63 -14.62
C LEU A 359 58.10 38.10 -13.15
N SER A 360 58.54 37.25 -12.23
CA SER A 360 58.51 37.48 -10.78
C SER A 360 59.70 38.29 -10.23
N ARG A 361 60.23 39.24 -11.01
CA ARG A 361 61.45 40.02 -10.69
C ARG A 361 61.25 41.25 -9.80
N SER A 362 60.01 41.67 -9.56
CA SER A 362 59.70 42.84 -8.73
C SER A 362 58.85 42.46 -7.52
N LYS A 363 58.89 43.26 -6.45
CA LYS A 363 58.08 43.04 -5.25
C LYS A 363 56.58 42.90 -5.57
N ILE A 364 56.07 43.73 -6.48
CA ILE A 364 54.66 43.72 -6.88
C ILE A 364 54.33 42.43 -7.64
N ALA A 365 55.26 41.93 -8.48
CA ALA A 365 55.09 40.66 -9.19
C ALA A 365 55.10 39.46 -8.23
N VAL A 366 56.04 39.41 -7.26
CA VAL A 366 56.08 38.35 -6.23
C VAL A 366 54.83 38.37 -5.34
N GLU A 367 54.37 39.56 -4.95
CA GLU A 367 53.11 39.74 -4.20
C GLU A 367 51.88 39.33 -5.04
N ARG A 368 51.88 39.61 -6.36
CA ARG A 368 50.83 39.15 -7.29
C ARG A 368 50.84 37.63 -7.46
N LEU A 369 52.01 37.00 -7.66
CA LEU A 369 52.13 35.54 -7.77
C LEU A 369 51.51 34.88 -6.55
N TRP A 370 51.86 35.34 -5.35
CA TRP A 370 51.27 34.84 -4.10
C TRP A 370 49.75 35.00 -4.04
N GLN A 371 49.18 36.13 -4.50
CA GLN A 371 47.72 36.31 -4.58
C GLN A 371 47.03 35.34 -5.54
N VAL A 372 47.71 34.88 -6.59
CA VAL A 372 47.20 33.85 -7.53
C VAL A 372 47.40 32.45 -6.97
N CYS A 373 48.51 32.16 -6.27
CA CYS A 373 48.69 30.91 -5.54
C CYS A 373 47.59 30.68 -4.48
N GLN A 374 47.01 31.75 -3.94
CA GLN A 374 45.86 31.70 -3.02
C GLN A 374 44.49 31.43 -3.69
N VAL A 375 44.43 30.99 -4.96
CA VAL A 375 43.20 30.47 -5.56
C VAL A 375 42.96 29.04 -5.03
N PRO A 376 41.83 28.73 -4.39
CA PRO A 376 41.59 27.40 -3.80
C PRO A 376 41.15 26.35 -4.84
N ASP A 377 41.56 25.10 -4.66
CA ASP A 377 41.15 23.98 -5.52
C ASP A 377 39.93 23.22 -4.99
N TYR A 378 38.76 23.84 -5.07
CA TYR A 378 37.49 23.17 -4.74
C TYR A 378 37.27 21.84 -5.51
N ARG A 379 38.00 21.63 -6.62
CA ARG A 379 37.94 20.44 -7.50
C ARG A 379 38.72 19.23 -6.95
N LYS A 380 39.76 19.46 -6.12
CA LYS A 380 40.71 18.45 -5.63
C LYS A 380 41.38 17.63 -6.75
N VAL A 381 41.87 18.31 -7.78
CA VAL A 381 42.70 17.72 -8.85
C VAL A 381 44.14 17.50 -8.38
N SER A 382 45.03 17.04 -9.26
CA SER A 382 46.44 16.91 -8.91
C SER A 382 47.07 18.28 -8.64
N PRO A 383 48.06 18.40 -7.72
CA PRO A 383 48.73 19.68 -7.44
C PRO A 383 49.35 20.33 -8.68
N GLN A 384 49.83 19.54 -9.65
CA GLN A 384 50.31 20.05 -10.94
C GLN A 384 49.17 20.68 -11.74
N THR A 385 48.05 19.98 -11.94
CA THR A 385 46.87 20.47 -12.68
C THR A 385 46.26 21.75 -12.07
N HIS A 386 46.48 21.99 -10.78
CA HIS A 386 46.12 23.24 -10.13
C HIS A 386 47.18 24.34 -10.31
N ALA A 387 48.48 24.00 -10.17
CA ALA A 387 49.58 24.90 -10.48
C ALA A 387 49.54 25.39 -11.94
N ASP A 388 49.25 24.52 -12.92
CA ASP A 388 49.12 24.88 -14.34
C ASP A 388 48.11 26.02 -14.56
N LEU A 389 46.95 25.92 -13.89
CA LEU A 389 45.90 26.95 -13.91
C LEU A 389 46.36 28.25 -13.23
N ILE A 390 46.99 28.16 -12.06
CA ILE A 390 47.53 29.32 -11.32
C ILE A 390 48.61 30.03 -12.15
N GLY A 391 49.49 29.28 -12.81
CA GLY A 391 50.52 29.80 -13.72
C GLY A 391 49.90 30.49 -14.93
N GLN A 392 48.86 29.91 -15.54
CA GLN A 392 48.13 30.56 -16.64
C GLN A 392 47.45 31.87 -16.20
N LEU A 393 46.79 31.88 -15.04
CA LEU A 393 46.18 33.09 -14.48
C LEU A 393 47.25 34.18 -14.21
N TYR A 394 48.40 33.81 -13.64
CA TYR A 394 49.50 34.74 -13.42
C TYR A 394 50.11 35.28 -14.72
N ARG A 395 50.30 34.44 -15.74
CA ARG A 395 50.76 34.84 -17.08
C ARG A 395 49.86 35.91 -17.71
N PHE A 396 48.53 35.74 -17.66
CA PHE A 396 47.58 36.77 -18.12
C PHE A 396 47.70 38.07 -17.32
N LEU A 397 47.75 38.00 -15.98
CA LEU A 397 47.81 39.19 -15.13
C LEU A 397 49.12 39.98 -15.29
N MET A 398 50.22 39.30 -15.61
CA MET A 398 51.52 39.94 -15.85
C MET A 398 51.73 40.42 -17.30
N THR A 399 51.09 39.80 -18.28
CA THR A 399 51.27 40.10 -19.72
C THR A 399 50.14 40.99 -20.25
N ASP A 400 48.89 40.52 -20.14
CA ASP A 400 47.69 41.17 -20.68
C ASP A 400 47.05 42.15 -19.67
N ARG A 401 47.60 42.23 -18.46
CA ARG A 401 47.13 43.00 -17.28
C ARG A 401 45.77 42.58 -16.70
N ALA A 402 45.00 41.77 -17.41
CA ALA A 402 43.75 41.19 -16.97
C ALA A 402 43.51 39.84 -17.67
N ILE A 403 42.76 38.94 -17.04
CA ILE A 403 42.35 37.67 -17.63
C ILE A 403 41.45 37.95 -18.85
N PRO A 404 41.71 37.34 -20.03
CA PRO A 404 40.90 37.56 -21.22
C PRO A 404 39.44 37.13 -21.03
N ALA A 405 38.50 38.03 -21.36
CA ALA A 405 37.06 37.81 -21.19
C ALA A 405 36.57 36.55 -21.92
N ASP A 406 36.99 36.34 -23.17
CA ASP A 406 36.59 35.18 -23.98
C ASP A 406 37.18 33.85 -23.46
N TRP A 407 38.28 33.90 -22.70
CA TRP A 407 38.85 32.73 -22.05
C TRP A 407 38.08 32.41 -20.76
N PHE A 408 37.79 33.41 -19.93
CA PHE A 408 36.98 33.25 -18.72
C PHE A 408 35.53 32.80 -19.04
N SER A 409 34.90 33.43 -20.04
CA SER A 409 33.56 33.10 -20.52
C SER A 409 33.42 31.64 -20.95
N ARG A 410 34.39 31.12 -21.72
CA ARG A 410 34.36 29.71 -22.18
C ARG A 410 34.40 28.72 -21.02
N HIS A 411 35.12 29.03 -19.93
CA HIS A 411 35.18 28.16 -18.76
C HIS A 411 33.88 28.17 -17.94
N LEU A 412 33.19 29.31 -17.82
CA LEU A 412 31.86 29.36 -17.21
C LEU A 412 30.80 28.68 -18.08
N LEU A 413 30.77 28.94 -19.39
CA LEU A 413 29.80 28.34 -20.31
C LEU A 413 29.94 26.81 -20.40
N ALA A 414 31.14 26.26 -20.25
CA ALA A 414 31.36 24.82 -20.15
C ALA A 414 30.72 24.19 -18.90
N MET A 415 30.45 24.98 -17.86
CA MET A 415 29.83 24.54 -16.60
C MET A 415 28.34 24.87 -16.50
N ASP A 416 27.80 25.77 -17.33
CA ASP A 416 26.40 26.23 -17.27
C ASP A 416 25.40 25.21 -17.85
N ARG A 417 25.36 24.03 -17.22
CA ARG A 417 24.66 22.84 -17.69
C ARG A 417 24.04 22.08 -16.53
N THR A 418 22.74 21.82 -16.58
CA THR A 418 21.95 21.17 -15.52
C THR A 418 21.68 19.67 -15.76
N ASP A 419 22.20 19.12 -16.87
CA ASP A 419 22.22 17.68 -17.16
C ASP A 419 23.20 16.90 -16.27
N GLY A 420 23.11 15.56 -16.29
CA GLY A 420 23.90 14.68 -15.44
C GLY A 420 23.20 14.31 -14.13
N ASP A 421 23.97 13.82 -13.16
CA ASP A 421 23.51 13.38 -11.83
C ASP A 421 23.97 14.31 -10.71
N ILE A 422 23.71 13.91 -9.45
CA ILE A 422 24.04 14.68 -8.24
C ILE A 422 25.54 14.98 -8.15
N ASP A 423 26.39 13.99 -8.45
CA ASP A 423 27.83 14.13 -8.31
C ASP A 423 28.43 14.91 -9.50
N THR A 424 27.87 14.77 -10.71
CA THR A 424 28.16 15.65 -11.87
C THR A 424 27.86 17.12 -11.55
N LEU A 425 26.67 17.42 -11.00
CA LEU A 425 26.27 18.78 -10.65
C LEU A 425 27.14 19.34 -9.51
N SER A 426 27.44 18.55 -8.47
CA SER A 426 28.37 18.92 -7.41
C SER A 426 29.77 19.27 -7.94
N ASN A 427 30.28 18.49 -8.91
CA ASN A 427 31.59 18.74 -9.53
C ASN A 427 31.59 19.97 -10.46
N ARG A 428 30.47 20.32 -11.10
CA ARG A 428 30.34 21.60 -11.84
C ARG A 428 30.30 22.79 -10.88
N ILE A 429 29.53 22.70 -9.78
CA ILE A 429 29.48 23.74 -8.74
C ILE A 429 30.88 23.99 -8.15
N ALA A 430 31.64 22.94 -7.83
CA ALA A 430 33.01 23.05 -7.34
C ALA A 430 33.91 23.85 -8.32
N GLN A 431 33.83 23.56 -9.62
CA GLN A 431 34.57 24.31 -10.65
C GLN A 431 34.13 25.78 -10.74
N VAL A 432 32.81 26.04 -10.68
CA VAL A 432 32.27 27.41 -10.73
C VAL A 432 32.73 28.25 -9.54
N ARG A 433 32.90 27.67 -8.34
CA ARG A 433 33.43 28.42 -7.18
C ARG A 433 34.86 28.92 -7.38
N THR A 434 35.73 28.17 -8.07
CA THR A 434 37.07 28.66 -8.43
C THR A 434 36.99 29.90 -9.33
N TRP A 435 36.06 29.91 -10.29
CA TRP A 435 35.81 31.08 -11.15
C TRP A 435 35.11 32.23 -10.40
N SER A 436 34.20 31.96 -9.47
CA SER A 436 33.59 32.96 -8.59
C SER A 436 34.63 33.63 -7.69
N PHE A 437 35.61 32.89 -7.18
CA PHE A 437 36.73 33.43 -6.41
C PHE A 437 37.62 34.35 -7.27
N VAL A 438 37.93 33.93 -8.51
CA VAL A 438 38.64 34.76 -9.50
C VAL A 438 37.87 36.04 -9.81
N ALA A 439 36.56 35.97 -10.04
CA ALA A 439 35.72 37.15 -10.32
C ALA A 439 35.62 38.11 -9.13
N ASN A 440 35.72 37.62 -7.89
CA ASN A 440 35.74 38.42 -6.66
C ASN A 440 37.07 39.19 -6.45
N ARG A 441 38.07 39.07 -7.33
CA ARG A 441 39.30 39.86 -7.29
C ARG A 441 39.13 41.19 -8.05
N PRO A 442 39.45 42.34 -7.44
CA PRO A 442 39.00 43.65 -7.94
C PRO A 442 39.72 44.12 -9.21
N ASP A 443 40.87 43.54 -9.54
CA ASP A 443 41.76 44.00 -10.62
C ASP A 443 42.25 42.84 -11.51
N TRP A 444 41.56 41.68 -11.52
CA TRP A 444 41.93 40.52 -12.34
C TRP A 444 41.13 40.41 -13.65
N LEU A 445 39.98 41.07 -13.74
CA LEU A 445 39.10 41.12 -14.91
C LEU A 445 38.83 42.58 -15.27
N LYS A 446 38.53 42.85 -16.55
CA LYS A 446 38.20 44.21 -17.02
C LYS A 446 36.87 44.75 -16.46
N ASP A 447 35.94 43.84 -16.17
CA ASP A 447 34.65 44.13 -15.53
C ASP A 447 34.37 43.04 -14.47
N PRO A 448 34.85 43.21 -13.22
CA PRO A 448 34.66 42.21 -12.18
C PRO A 448 33.19 42.07 -11.75
N GLU A 449 32.39 43.14 -11.83
CA GLU A 449 31.01 43.14 -11.33
C GLU A 449 30.08 42.35 -12.26
N HIS A 450 30.21 42.52 -13.58
CA HIS A 450 29.53 41.68 -14.57
C HIS A 450 29.88 40.19 -14.37
N TRP A 451 31.17 39.86 -14.27
CA TRP A 451 31.59 38.46 -14.14
C TRP A 451 31.23 37.82 -12.79
N GLN A 452 31.16 38.60 -11.71
CA GLN A 452 30.58 38.13 -10.43
C GLN A 452 29.09 37.83 -10.57
N GLY A 453 28.35 38.64 -11.33
CA GLY A 453 26.94 38.41 -11.65
C GLY A 453 26.74 37.10 -12.43
N VAL A 454 27.48 36.92 -13.53
CA VAL A 454 27.40 35.71 -14.38
C VAL A 454 27.82 34.45 -13.60
N ALA A 455 28.95 34.48 -12.88
CA ALA A 455 29.41 33.31 -12.11
C ALA A 455 28.42 32.92 -11.01
N ARG A 456 27.77 33.90 -10.35
CA ARG A 456 26.71 33.66 -9.35
C ARG A 456 25.46 33.05 -9.98
N GLN A 457 25.00 33.55 -11.13
CA GLN A 457 23.86 32.98 -11.85
C GLN A 457 24.09 31.50 -12.20
N VAL A 458 25.31 31.14 -12.62
CA VAL A 458 25.67 29.75 -12.90
C VAL A 458 25.74 28.91 -11.59
N GLU A 459 26.34 29.39 -10.50
CA GLU A 459 26.32 28.65 -9.23
C GLU A 459 24.89 28.45 -8.70
N ASP A 460 24.03 29.47 -8.76
CA ASP A 460 22.63 29.39 -8.34
C ASP A 460 21.83 28.38 -9.18
N LYS A 461 21.89 28.48 -10.52
CA LYS A 461 21.20 27.57 -11.46
C LYS A 461 21.63 26.10 -11.28
N LEU A 462 22.92 25.85 -11.06
CA LEU A 462 23.42 24.51 -10.73
C LEU A 462 22.99 24.06 -9.33
N SER A 463 22.92 24.98 -8.36
CA SER A 463 22.51 24.70 -6.98
C SER A 463 21.04 24.32 -6.85
N ASP A 464 20.18 24.97 -7.62
CA ASP A 464 18.74 24.66 -7.68
C ASP A 464 18.52 23.32 -8.37
N ALA A 465 19.17 23.06 -9.51
CA ALA A 465 19.15 21.74 -10.16
C ALA A 465 19.65 20.62 -9.22
N LEU A 466 20.73 20.86 -8.46
CA LEU A 466 21.24 19.92 -7.47
C LEU A 466 20.23 19.69 -6.33
N HIS A 467 19.56 20.74 -5.85
CA HIS A 467 18.49 20.62 -4.86
C HIS A 467 17.32 19.76 -5.40
N GLU A 468 16.88 19.99 -6.63
CA GLU A 468 15.83 19.21 -7.27
C GLU A 468 16.19 17.72 -7.36
N ARG A 469 17.41 17.38 -7.81
CA ARG A 469 17.84 15.97 -7.87
C ARG A 469 17.96 15.32 -6.49
N LEU A 470 18.41 16.06 -5.47
CA LEU A 470 18.42 15.58 -4.09
C LEU A 470 17.00 15.31 -3.58
N ALA A 471 16.07 16.25 -3.79
CA ALA A 471 14.67 16.09 -3.40
C ALA A 471 14.00 14.92 -4.14
N GLN A 472 14.13 14.83 -5.47
CA GLN A 472 13.59 13.72 -6.28
C GLN A 472 14.13 12.35 -5.85
N ARG A 473 15.40 12.27 -5.42
CA ARG A 473 16.04 11.01 -5.01
C ARG A 473 15.73 10.62 -3.56
N PHE A 474 15.66 11.57 -2.63
CA PHE A 474 15.62 11.29 -1.19
C PHE A 474 14.31 11.68 -0.48
N ILE A 475 13.33 12.24 -1.21
CA ILE A 475 12.01 12.58 -0.69
C ILE A 475 10.95 12.05 -1.65
N ASP A 476 10.09 11.16 -1.17
CA ASP A 476 8.81 10.93 -1.82
C ASP A 476 7.83 12.04 -1.40
N ARG A 477 7.49 12.91 -2.37
CA ARG A 477 6.54 14.02 -2.19
C ARG A 477 5.12 13.53 -1.82
N ARG A 478 4.72 12.32 -2.21
CA ARG A 478 3.41 11.73 -1.89
C ARG A 478 3.35 11.35 -0.41
N THR A 479 4.23 10.45 0.04
CA THR A 479 4.30 10.04 1.44
C THR A 479 4.59 11.21 2.39
N SER A 480 5.49 12.13 2.03
CA SER A 480 5.83 13.27 2.91
C SER A 480 4.65 14.23 3.13
N VAL A 481 3.95 14.67 2.07
CA VAL A 481 2.79 15.56 2.20
C VAL A 481 1.64 14.87 2.92
N LEU A 482 1.34 13.60 2.60
CA LEU A 482 0.33 12.80 3.30
C LEU A 482 0.64 12.70 4.79
N MET A 483 1.88 12.34 5.14
CA MET A 483 2.35 12.26 6.52
C MET A 483 2.32 13.62 7.23
N ARG A 484 2.51 14.74 6.52
CA ARG A 484 2.43 16.09 7.10
C ARG A 484 0.99 16.46 7.44
N ARG A 485 0.05 16.32 6.50
CA ARG A 485 -1.39 16.60 6.70
C ARG A 485 -2.01 15.74 7.80
N LEU A 486 -1.68 14.44 7.84
CA LEU A 486 -2.06 13.52 8.93
C LEU A 486 -1.61 13.96 10.34
N ARG A 487 -0.65 14.90 10.43
CA ARG A 487 -0.13 15.46 11.69
C ARG A 487 -0.61 16.88 11.99
N GLU A 488 -1.18 17.58 11.00
CA GLU A 488 -1.72 18.93 11.14
C GLU A 488 -3.10 18.93 11.85
N ASN A 489 -3.71 17.76 12.06
CA ASN A 489 -5.04 17.55 12.67
C ASN A 489 -6.22 18.23 11.95
N THR A 490 -5.99 18.77 10.75
CA THR A 490 -7.02 18.97 9.73
C THR A 490 -7.77 17.65 9.57
N MET A 491 -9.10 17.67 9.69
CA MET A 491 -9.88 16.49 9.34
C MET A 491 -9.70 16.28 7.84
N LEU A 492 -9.17 15.12 7.45
CA LEU A 492 -9.09 14.72 6.05
C LEU A 492 -10.51 14.52 5.55
N GLU A 493 -11.00 15.43 4.72
CA GLU A 493 -12.38 15.40 4.25
C GLU A 493 -12.53 14.27 3.22
N ALA A 494 -13.35 13.28 3.60
CA ALA A 494 -13.63 12.11 2.78
C ALA A 494 -14.94 12.32 2.04
N GLU A 495 -14.87 12.67 0.76
CA GLU A 495 -16.05 12.79 -0.10
C GLU A 495 -16.44 11.39 -0.60
N ILE A 496 -17.61 10.92 -0.19
CA ILE A 496 -18.24 9.70 -0.69
C ILE A 496 -19.28 10.09 -1.72
N THR A 497 -19.07 9.68 -2.96
CA THR A 497 -19.95 9.96 -4.08
C THR A 497 -21.25 9.15 -4.02
N THR A 498 -22.28 9.59 -4.76
CA THR A 498 -23.52 8.82 -4.91
C THR A 498 -23.36 7.50 -5.65
N SER A 499 -22.27 7.30 -6.40
CA SER A 499 -21.91 5.99 -6.98
C SER A 499 -21.31 5.02 -5.97
N GLY A 500 -20.86 5.50 -4.80
CA GLY A 500 -20.16 4.70 -3.79
C GLY A 500 -18.64 4.82 -3.81
N ASP A 501 -18.06 5.57 -4.75
CA ASP A 501 -16.62 5.86 -4.77
C ASP A 501 -16.25 6.75 -3.58
N VAL A 502 -15.25 6.28 -2.82
CA VAL A 502 -14.75 6.92 -1.61
C VAL A 502 -13.45 7.61 -1.94
N THR A 503 -13.46 8.94 -1.86
CA THR A 503 -12.27 9.77 -2.02
C THR A 503 -11.91 10.45 -0.70
N VAL A 504 -10.66 10.87 -0.56
CA VAL A 504 -10.20 11.81 0.48
C VAL A 504 -9.35 12.88 -0.21
N GLU A 505 -9.67 14.16 0.00
CA GLU A 505 -8.93 15.28 -0.59
C GLU A 505 -8.76 15.14 -2.13
N GLY A 506 -9.75 14.56 -2.82
CA GLY A 506 -9.73 14.27 -4.26
C GLY A 506 -8.96 13.02 -4.69
N GLN A 507 -8.45 12.19 -3.77
CA GLN A 507 -7.80 10.90 -4.09
C GLN A 507 -8.75 9.72 -3.83
N HIS A 508 -8.97 8.86 -4.82
CA HIS A 508 -9.75 7.61 -4.67
C HIS A 508 -9.01 6.61 -3.77
N ILE A 509 -9.75 5.97 -2.86
CA ILE A 509 -9.23 4.95 -1.92
C ILE A 509 -9.89 3.59 -2.16
N GLY A 510 -11.08 3.57 -2.78
CA GLY A 510 -11.89 2.39 -2.97
C GLY A 510 -13.38 2.71 -3.15
N HIS A 511 -14.22 1.69 -3.03
CA HIS A 511 -15.63 1.75 -3.35
C HIS A 511 -16.49 1.06 -2.26
N LEU A 512 -17.62 1.67 -1.91
CA LEU A 512 -18.52 1.24 -0.84
C LEU A 512 -19.74 0.51 -1.43
N HIS A 513 -19.61 -0.80 -1.60
CA HIS A 513 -20.68 -1.68 -2.06
C HIS A 513 -21.66 -1.97 -0.91
N GLY A 514 -22.87 -1.40 -0.96
CA GLY A 514 -23.87 -1.53 0.09
C GLY A 514 -23.36 -1.02 1.45
N PHE A 515 -22.93 -1.95 2.30
CA PHE A 515 -22.37 -1.72 3.64
C PHE A 515 -20.91 -2.23 3.81
N HIS A 516 -20.21 -2.57 2.71
CA HIS A 516 -18.86 -3.14 2.73
C HIS A 516 -17.90 -2.30 1.86
N PHE A 517 -16.76 -1.89 2.43
CA PHE A 517 -15.76 -1.06 1.76
C PHE A 517 -14.63 -1.90 1.14
N VAL A 518 -14.60 -1.90 -0.20
CA VAL A 518 -13.58 -2.56 -1.01
C VAL A 518 -12.50 -1.51 -1.38
N PRO A 519 -11.26 -1.63 -0.86
CA PRO A 519 -10.17 -0.70 -1.20
C PRO A 519 -9.67 -0.93 -2.64
N ASP A 520 -9.13 0.13 -3.26
CA ASP A 520 -8.49 0.05 -4.58
C ASP A 520 -7.27 -0.90 -4.53
N PRO A 521 -7.23 -1.98 -5.36
CA PRO A 521 -6.09 -2.89 -5.44
C PRO A 521 -4.79 -2.26 -5.98
N GLN A 522 -4.80 -1.04 -6.51
CA GLN A 522 -3.58 -0.31 -6.91
C GLN A 522 -2.96 0.55 -5.80
N ALA A 523 -3.58 0.67 -4.62
CA ALA A 523 -3.05 1.47 -3.52
C ALA A 523 -1.86 0.78 -2.81
N ASP A 524 -0.78 1.52 -2.56
CA ASP A 524 0.44 0.96 -1.96
C ASP A 524 0.20 0.54 -0.49
N ALA A 525 0.73 -0.63 -0.11
CA ALA A 525 0.24 -1.42 1.02
C ALA A 525 0.42 -0.76 2.40
N THR A 526 1.32 0.22 2.53
CA THR A 526 1.53 1.03 3.74
C THR A 526 0.75 2.35 3.73
N GLU A 527 0.49 2.92 2.55
CA GLU A 527 -0.40 4.08 2.42
C GLU A 527 -1.85 3.68 2.70
N ALA A 528 -2.31 2.59 2.07
CA ALA A 528 -3.69 2.11 2.13
C ALA A 528 -4.17 1.88 3.57
N LYS A 529 -3.32 1.35 4.46
CA LYS A 529 -3.67 1.15 5.88
C LYS A 529 -3.86 2.48 6.63
N THR A 530 -3.10 3.50 6.27
CA THR A 530 -3.14 4.81 6.93
C THR A 530 -4.33 5.64 6.43
N LEU A 531 -4.59 5.60 5.12
CA LEU A 531 -5.78 6.16 4.47
C LEU A 531 -7.08 5.50 4.96
N ARG A 532 -7.14 4.16 5.07
CA ARG A 532 -8.30 3.42 5.60
C ARG A 532 -8.65 3.83 7.03
N ASN A 533 -7.65 4.10 7.86
CA ASN A 533 -7.87 4.61 9.22
C ASN A 533 -8.44 6.05 9.21
N ALA A 534 -8.01 6.92 8.29
CA ALA A 534 -8.59 8.26 8.14
C ALA A 534 -10.05 8.21 7.67
N ALA A 535 -10.33 7.47 6.60
CA ALA A 535 -11.67 7.32 6.02
C ALA A 535 -12.67 6.68 6.99
N SER A 536 -12.23 5.86 7.95
CA SER A 536 -13.09 5.10 8.87
C SER A 536 -14.15 5.92 9.61
N LYS A 537 -13.87 7.17 9.97
CA LYS A 537 -14.83 8.06 10.64
C LYS A 537 -15.93 8.57 9.71
N ALA A 538 -15.59 8.90 8.47
CA ALA A 538 -16.55 9.40 7.49
C ALA A 538 -17.41 8.25 6.94
N LEU A 539 -16.78 7.10 6.68
CA LEU A 539 -17.49 5.87 6.29
C LEU A 539 -18.55 5.47 7.32
N ALA A 540 -18.26 5.57 8.62
CA ALA A 540 -19.25 5.26 9.66
C ALA A 540 -20.53 6.11 9.56
N GLY A 541 -20.40 7.42 9.29
CA GLY A 541 -21.54 8.33 9.13
C GLY A 541 -22.38 8.04 7.86
N GLU A 542 -21.75 7.80 6.72
CA GLU A 542 -22.47 7.41 5.49
C GLU A 542 -23.08 6.00 5.61
N ILE A 543 -22.44 5.07 6.32
CA ILE A 543 -23.01 3.74 6.59
C ILE A 543 -24.27 3.84 7.46
N GLU A 544 -24.29 4.71 8.47
CA GLU A 544 -25.51 4.98 9.26
C GLU A 544 -26.61 5.65 8.40
N ALA A 545 -26.25 6.65 7.60
CA ALA A 545 -27.18 7.28 6.65
C ALA A 545 -27.67 6.34 5.53
N ARG A 546 -26.90 5.32 5.14
CA ARG A 546 -27.33 4.22 4.26
C ARG A 546 -28.25 3.25 4.99
N ALA A 547 -28.00 2.94 6.26
CA ALA A 547 -28.83 2.03 7.05
C ALA A 547 -30.26 2.57 7.23
N ASP A 548 -30.42 3.89 7.40
CA ASP A 548 -31.73 4.55 7.45
C ASP A 548 -32.44 4.53 6.08
N ARG A 549 -31.76 4.94 5.00
CA ARG A 549 -32.30 4.84 3.63
C ARG A 549 -32.69 3.40 3.26
N PHE A 550 -31.95 2.41 3.76
CA PHE A 550 -32.25 1.00 3.57
C PHE A 550 -33.48 0.55 4.38
N ALA A 551 -33.64 1.00 5.62
CA ALA A 551 -34.80 0.69 6.46
C ALA A 551 -36.12 1.18 5.83
N GLU A 552 -36.11 2.35 5.19
CA GLU A 552 -37.27 2.95 4.53
C GLU A 552 -37.47 2.52 3.06
N THR A 553 -36.50 1.81 2.47
CA THR A 553 -36.53 1.37 1.07
C THR A 553 -37.76 0.48 0.77
N PRO A 554 -38.47 0.66 -0.37
CA PRO A 554 -39.58 -0.22 -0.77
C PRO A 554 -39.14 -1.62 -1.22
N ASP A 555 -40.01 -2.61 -1.04
CA ASP A 555 -39.78 -4.04 -1.36
C ASP A 555 -39.33 -4.33 -2.81
N THR A 556 -39.58 -3.40 -3.74
CA THR A 556 -39.26 -3.50 -5.17
C THR A 556 -37.80 -3.24 -5.51
N LEU A 557 -37.03 -2.60 -4.62
CA LEU A 557 -35.59 -2.34 -4.82
C LEU A 557 -34.69 -3.42 -4.21
N LEU A 558 -35.29 -4.47 -3.64
CA LEU A 558 -34.61 -5.63 -3.06
C LEU A 558 -34.83 -6.85 -3.95
N VAL A 559 -33.73 -7.51 -4.34
CA VAL A 559 -33.73 -8.65 -5.27
C VAL A 559 -32.93 -9.81 -4.68
N LEU A 560 -33.54 -10.99 -4.59
CA LEU A 560 -32.83 -12.23 -4.26
C LEU A 560 -32.23 -12.82 -5.54
N SER A 561 -30.90 -12.91 -5.59
CA SER A 561 -30.16 -13.62 -6.64
C SER A 561 -30.17 -15.14 -6.39
N ASN A 562 -29.95 -15.95 -7.43
CA ASN A 562 -30.04 -17.42 -7.36
C ASN A 562 -29.08 -18.04 -6.32
N ASP A 563 -27.86 -17.49 -6.23
CA ASP A 563 -26.80 -17.81 -5.26
C ASP A 563 -27.17 -17.56 -3.79
N GLY A 564 -28.32 -16.92 -3.53
CA GLY A 564 -28.78 -16.54 -2.19
C GLY A 564 -28.38 -15.14 -1.77
N THR A 565 -27.70 -14.36 -2.61
CA THR A 565 -27.34 -12.99 -2.30
C THR A 565 -28.54 -12.06 -2.49
N ILE A 566 -28.93 -11.35 -1.43
CA ILE A 566 -29.91 -10.26 -1.51
C ILE A 566 -29.17 -8.99 -1.90
N ARG A 567 -29.70 -8.32 -2.93
CA ARG A 567 -29.14 -7.09 -3.49
C ARG A 567 -30.09 -5.92 -3.30
N TRP A 568 -29.52 -4.74 -3.04
CA TRP A 568 -30.20 -3.45 -2.97
C TRP A 568 -29.61 -2.54 -4.04
N MET A 569 -30.44 -2.10 -5.00
CA MET A 569 -30.00 -1.28 -6.15
C MET A 569 -28.84 -1.89 -6.98
N GLY A 570 -28.58 -3.20 -6.83
CA GLY A 570 -27.48 -3.96 -7.47
C GLY A 570 -26.42 -4.45 -6.48
N ASP A 571 -26.15 -3.70 -5.41
CA ASP A 571 -25.13 -4.01 -4.42
C ASP A 571 -25.53 -5.16 -3.48
N PRO A 572 -24.62 -6.06 -3.09
CA PRO A 572 -24.89 -7.14 -2.14
C PRO A 572 -25.01 -6.59 -0.70
N VAL A 573 -26.11 -6.94 -0.01
CA VAL A 573 -26.37 -6.49 1.39
C VAL A 573 -26.58 -7.63 2.38
N ALA A 574 -26.92 -8.83 1.92
CA ALA A 574 -27.03 -10.04 2.74
C ALA A 574 -26.86 -11.32 1.90
N LYS A 575 -26.53 -12.46 2.53
CA LYS A 575 -26.68 -13.80 1.94
C LYS A 575 -27.62 -14.67 2.79
N LEU A 576 -28.41 -15.52 2.14
CA LEU A 576 -29.24 -16.53 2.79
C LEU A 576 -28.38 -17.65 3.40
N GLU A 577 -28.77 -18.11 4.59
CA GLU A 577 -28.18 -19.25 5.30
C GLU A 577 -29.28 -20.26 5.70
N PRO A 578 -28.96 -21.56 5.86
CA PRO A 578 -29.95 -22.55 6.29
C PRO A 578 -30.55 -22.20 7.65
N GLY A 579 -31.89 -22.20 7.70
CA GLY A 579 -32.66 -22.01 8.93
C GLY A 579 -33.39 -23.27 9.38
N ASP A 580 -33.95 -23.20 10.59
CA ASP A 580 -34.52 -24.33 11.32
C ASP A 580 -35.80 -24.91 10.69
N LYS A 581 -36.45 -24.14 9.79
CA LYS A 581 -37.52 -24.62 8.90
C LYS A 581 -37.22 -24.21 7.46
N ILE A 582 -37.73 -24.99 6.49
CA ILE A 582 -37.60 -24.72 5.04
C ILE A 582 -38.08 -23.31 4.66
N PHE A 583 -39.20 -22.86 5.24
CA PHE A 583 -39.79 -21.53 4.97
C PHE A 583 -39.26 -20.41 5.89
N GLU A 584 -38.33 -20.72 6.79
CA GLU A 584 -37.72 -19.75 7.72
C GLU A 584 -36.18 -19.79 7.62
N PRO A 585 -35.60 -19.53 6.42
CA PRO A 585 -34.15 -19.41 6.25
C PRO A 585 -33.56 -18.28 7.10
N ARG A 586 -32.29 -18.41 7.46
CA ARG A 586 -31.53 -17.39 8.17
C ARG A 586 -30.91 -16.38 7.20
N LEU A 587 -30.51 -15.25 7.74
CA LEU A 587 -29.93 -14.11 7.02
C LEU A 587 -28.61 -13.75 7.66
N ARG A 588 -27.56 -13.58 6.86
CA ARG A 588 -26.32 -12.92 7.28
C ARG A 588 -26.15 -11.62 6.52
N VAL A 589 -26.11 -10.50 7.25
CA VAL A 589 -25.80 -9.18 6.70
C VAL A 589 -24.35 -9.18 6.16
N LEU A 590 -24.13 -8.45 5.06
CA LEU A 590 -22.81 -8.27 4.45
C LEU A 590 -22.35 -6.83 4.70
N SER A 591 -21.56 -6.64 5.76
CA SER A 591 -21.07 -5.33 6.20
C SER A 591 -19.69 -5.40 6.84
N ASP A 592 -18.99 -4.27 6.87
CA ASP A 592 -17.74 -4.11 7.64
C ASP A 592 -18.00 -3.86 9.15
N GLU A 593 -16.91 -3.86 9.94
CA GLU A 593 -16.86 -3.57 11.38
C GLU A 593 -17.50 -2.23 11.81
N GLN A 594 -17.91 -1.39 10.86
CA GLN A 594 -18.48 -0.06 11.07
C GLN A 594 -20.01 -0.10 11.24
N LEU A 595 -20.72 -1.06 10.63
CA LEU A 595 -22.17 -1.22 10.81
C LEU A 595 -22.45 -1.92 12.14
N THR A 596 -22.70 -1.14 13.20
CA THR A 596 -22.83 -1.66 14.56
C THR A 596 -24.07 -1.12 15.28
N GLY A 597 -24.50 -1.82 16.33
CA GLY A 597 -25.59 -1.38 17.20
C GLY A 597 -26.92 -1.14 16.45
N PRO A 598 -27.65 -0.04 16.75
CA PRO A 598 -28.97 0.22 16.17
C PRO A 598 -29.01 0.25 14.63
N ALA A 599 -27.93 0.66 13.96
CA ALA A 599 -27.86 0.68 12.51
C ALA A 599 -27.90 -0.74 11.90
N HIS A 600 -27.19 -1.68 12.53
CA HIS A 600 -27.24 -3.10 12.13
C HIS A 600 -28.64 -3.68 12.38
N GLU A 601 -29.24 -3.40 13.54
CA GLU A 601 -30.59 -3.89 13.89
C GLU A 601 -31.66 -3.38 12.92
N LYS A 602 -31.59 -2.12 12.47
CA LYS A 602 -32.48 -1.56 11.43
C LYS A 602 -32.40 -2.37 10.13
N VAL A 603 -31.18 -2.58 9.62
CA VAL A 603 -30.92 -3.32 8.36
C VAL A 603 -31.38 -4.78 8.48
N GLU A 604 -31.03 -5.46 9.57
CA GLU A 604 -31.39 -6.85 9.79
C GLU A 604 -32.90 -7.05 9.93
N ASN A 605 -33.59 -6.20 10.69
CA ASN A 605 -35.05 -6.26 10.82
C ASN A 605 -35.76 -5.99 9.50
N ARG A 606 -35.28 -5.03 8.69
CA ARG A 606 -35.82 -4.77 7.36
C ARG A 606 -35.66 -5.96 6.41
N LEU A 607 -34.48 -6.59 6.40
CA LEU A 607 -34.21 -7.81 5.62
C LEU A 607 -35.09 -8.99 6.07
N ARG A 608 -35.23 -9.22 7.38
CA ARG A 608 -36.09 -10.28 7.95
C ARG A 608 -37.55 -10.06 7.57
N ALA A 609 -38.04 -8.82 7.64
CA ALA A 609 -39.39 -8.45 7.24
C ALA A 609 -39.62 -8.67 5.72
N TRP A 610 -38.70 -8.20 4.87
CA TRP A 610 -38.75 -8.39 3.43
C TRP A 610 -38.76 -9.87 3.06
N LEU A 611 -37.84 -10.66 3.60
CA LEU A 611 -37.71 -12.08 3.26
C LEU A 611 -38.97 -12.87 3.68
N LYS A 612 -39.53 -12.57 4.86
CA LYS A 612 -40.81 -13.14 5.31
C LYS A 612 -41.95 -12.79 4.35
N ALA A 613 -42.06 -11.53 3.94
CA ALA A 613 -43.05 -11.10 2.95
C ALA A 613 -42.85 -11.76 1.58
N TYR A 614 -41.60 -11.89 1.13
CA TYR A 614 -41.23 -12.52 -0.15
C TYR A 614 -41.58 -14.01 -0.18
N VAL A 615 -41.26 -14.76 0.88
CA VAL A 615 -41.62 -16.17 1.03
C VAL A 615 -43.14 -16.35 1.12
N VAL A 616 -43.85 -15.53 1.90
CA VAL A 616 -45.32 -15.59 1.99
C VAL A 616 -45.99 -15.24 0.64
N ARG A 617 -45.44 -14.28 -0.12
CA ARG A 617 -45.96 -13.87 -1.44
C ARG A 617 -45.84 -14.98 -2.49
N LEU A 618 -44.78 -15.78 -2.46
CA LEU A 618 -44.52 -16.81 -3.48
C LEU A 618 -44.92 -18.23 -3.06
N LEU A 619 -44.82 -18.57 -1.77
CA LEU A 619 -45.07 -19.90 -1.20
C LEU A 619 -46.19 -19.91 -0.15
N GLY A 620 -46.89 -18.79 0.06
CA GLY A 620 -48.04 -18.67 0.97
C GLY A 620 -49.07 -19.81 0.91
N PRO A 621 -49.43 -20.36 -0.28
CA PRO A 621 -50.31 -21.53 -0.35
C PRO A 621 -49.80 -22.78 0.38
N LEU A 622 -48.49 -22.97 0.56
CA LEU A 622 -47.93 -24.05 1.40
C LEU A 622 -48.08 -23.73 2.88
N ILE A 623 -47.77 -22.49 3.28
CA ILE A 623 -47.86 -22.03 4.67
C ILE A 623 -49.33 -22.12 5.15
N GLN A 624 -50.28 -21.75 4.28
CA GLN A 624 -51.72 -21.91 4.51
C GLN A 624 -52.15 -23.39 4.57
N LEU A 625 -51.54 -24.25 3.75
CA LEU A 625 -51.83 -25.70 3.74
C LEU A 625 -51.38 -26.39 5.03
N GLU A 626 -50.19 -26.04 5.57
CA GLU A 626 -49.68 -26.58 6.84
C GLU A 626 -50.45 -26.06 8.07
N SER A 627 -50.92 -24.81 8.02
CA SER A 627 -51.62 -24.14 9.13
C SER A 627 -53.15 -24.29 9.10
N SER A 628 -53.72 -24.91 8.06
CA SER A 628 -55.18 -25.05 7.91
C SER A 628 -55.82 -25.91 8.99
N ALA A 629 -56.72 -25.30 9.78
CA ALA A 629 -57.54 -25.99 10.77
C ALA A 629 -58.68 -26.83 10.16
N GLU A 630 -59.02 -26.61 8.88
CA GLU A 630 -60.03 -27.43 8.16
C GLU A 630 -59.51 -28.83 7.82
N LEU A 631 -58.19 -29.06 7.89
CA LEU A 631 -57.57 -30.33 7.55
C LEU A 631 -57.28 -31.16 8.81
N THR A 632 -57.92 -32.32 8.90
CA THR A 632 -57.80 -33.26 10.01
C THR A 632 -57.34 -34.64 9.54
N GLY A 633 -56.94 -35.51 10.46
CA GLY A 633 -56.58 -36.91 10.18
C GLY A 633 -55.58 -37.10 9.02
N LEU A 634 -55.89 -38.05 8.12
CA LEU A 634 -55.07 -38.35 6.94
C LEU A 634 -54.92 -37.16 5.98
N ALA A 635 -55.91 -36.27 5.89
CA ALA A 635 -55.82 -35.09 5.03
C ALA A 635 -54.71 -34.15 5.51
N ARG A 636 -54.60 -33.95 6.83
CA ARG A 636 -53.51 -33.16 7.43
C ARG A 636 -52.14 -33.80 7.23
N GLY A 637 -52.05 -35.13 7.31
CA GLY A 637 -50.81 -35.87 7.03
C GLY A 637 -50.33 -35.70 5.59
N ILE A 638 -51.23 -35.79 4.61
CA ILE A 638 -50.92 -35.57 3.19
C ILE A 638 -50.56 -34.09 2.94
N ALA A 639 -51.27 -33.15 3.58
CA ALA A 639 -50.98 -31.72 3.49
C ALA A 639 -49.56 -31.38 3.99
N PHE A 640 -49.15 -31.94 5.12
CA PHE A 640 -47.80 -31.80 5.66
C PHE A 640 -46.73 -32.36 4.71
N GLN A 641 -46.92 -33.57 4.17
CA GLN A 641 -45.99 -34.15 3.18
C GLN A 641 -45.92 -33.34 1.88
N ILE A 642 -46.98 -32.63 1.49
CA ILE A 642 -46.96 -31.69 0.35
C ILE A 642 -46.18 -30.43 0.70
N GLY A 643 -46.22 -29.96 1.95
CA GLY A 643 -45.37 -28.89 2.49
C GLY A 643 -43.88 -29.25 2.43
N GLU A 644 -43.50 -30.38 3.03
CA GLU A 644 -42.13 -30.93 2.98
C GLU A 644 -41.64 -31.16 1.54
N ALA A 645 -42.53 -31.63 0.65
CA ALA A 645 -42.24 -31.81 -0.77
C ALA A 645 -42.36 -30.52 -1.61
N LEU A 646 -42.40 -29.34 -0.97
CA LEU A 646 -42.41 -28.01 -1.60
C LEU A 646 -43.51 -27.84 -2.67
N GLY A 647 -44.68 -28.44 -2.44
CA GLY A 647 -45.85 -28.38 -3.31
C GLY A 647 -45.90 -29.39 -4.45
N VAL A 648 -44.98 -30.37 -4.50
CA VAL A 648 -44.92 -31.42 -5.53
C VAL A 648 -44.64 -32.78 -4.89
N LEU A 649 -45.72 -33.50 -4.52
CA LEU A 649 -45.63 -34.83 -3.91
C LEU A 649 -45.95 -35.93 -4.93
N GLU A 650 -45.08 -36.92 -5.08
CA GLU A 650 -45.32 -38.09 -5.93
C GLU A 650 -46.48 -38.95 -5.37
N ARG A 651 -47.57 -39.12 -6.13
CA ARG A 651 -48.77 -39.85 -5.72
C ARG A 651 -48.50 -41.31 -5.36
N ALA A 652 -47.43 -41.90 -5.89
CA ALA A 652 -46.99 -43.25 -5.54
C ALA A 652 -46.61 -43.39 -4.06
N LYS A 653 -46.08 -42.34 -3.42
CA LYS A 653 -45.63 -42.36 -2.01
C LYS A 653 -46.79 -42.38 -1.02
N VAL A 654 -47.91 -41.75 -1.37
CA VAL A 654 -49.15 -41.65 -0.57
C VAL A 654 -50.31 -42.44 -1.18
N LEU A 655 -50.03 -43.46 -2.00
CA LEU A 655 -51.07 -44.15 -2.79
C LEU A 655 -52.15 -44.81 -1.90
N ASN A 656 -51.75 -45.37 -0.76
CA ASN A 656 -52.66 -46.00 0.19
C ASN A 656 -53.48 -44.95 0.94
N ASP A 657 -52.85 -43.87 1.40
CA ASP A 657 -53.53 -42.81 2.15
C ASP A 657 -54.56 -42.10 1.26
N VAL A 658 -54.19 -41.77 0.01
CA VAL A 658 -55.08 -41.15 -0.99
C VAL A 658 -56.24 -42.08 -1.39
N ARG A 659 -56.08 -43.40 -1.31
CA ARG A 659 -57.18 -44.37 -1.47
C ARG A 659 -58.11 -44.37 -0.25
N SER A 660 -57.54 -44.32 0.96
CA SER A 660 -58.26 -44.32 2.25
C SER A 660 -58.98 -43.01 2.58
N LEU A 661 -58.62 -41.89 1.95
CA LEU A 661 -59.39 -40.64 2.08
C LEU A 661 -60.85 -40.85 1.66
N ASP A 662 -61.78 -40.35 2.46
CA ASP A 662 -63.18 -40.18 2.06
C ASP A 662 -63.36 -39.01 1.06
N GLN A 663 -64.60 -38.72 0.68
CA GLN A 663 -64.91 -37.68 -0.30
C GLN A 663 -64.89 -36.25 0.29
N GLU A 664 -65.11 -36.09 1.60
CA GLU A 664 -65.10 -34.80 2.30
C GLU A 664 -63.66 -34.31 2.48
N ALA A 665 -62.77 -35.19 2.97
CA ALA A 665 -61.33 -34.96 3.05
C ALA A 665 -60.70 -34.66 1.68
N ARG A 666 -61.11 -35.37 0.62
CA ARG A 666 -60.75 -35.02 -0.76
C ARG A 666 -61.35 -33.69 -1.22
N GLY A 667 -62.51 -33.29 -0.70
CA GLY A 667 -63.11 -31.96 -0.90
C GLY A 667 -62.25 -30.86 -0.29
N ALA A 668 -61.92 -30.98 1.00
CA ALA A 668 -61.10 -30.03 1.74
C ALA A 668 -59.71 -29.83 1.11
N LEU A 669 -59.03 -30.90 0.69
CA LEU A 669 -57.73 -30.80 0.01
C LEU A 669 -57.83 -30.08 -1.36
N ARG A 670 -58.92 -30.26 -2.11
CA ARG A 670 -59.16 -29.50 -3.35
C ARG A 670 -59.49 -28.03 -3.07
N LYS A 671 -60.25 -27.73 -2.00
CA LYS A 671 -60.52 -26.37 -1.53
C LYS A 671 -59.22 -25.65 -1.12
N ALA A 672 -58.28 -26.37 -0.52
CA ALA A 672 -56.91 -25.91 -0.24
C ALA A 672 -55.99 -25.85 -1.49
N GLY A 673 -56.54 -25.96 -2.70
CA GLY A 673 -55.82 -25.75 -3.97
C GLY A 673 -55.04 -26.95 -4.51
N ILE A 674 -55.09 -28.12 -3.87
CA ILE A 674 -54.37 -29.32 -4.34
C ILE A 674 -55.11 -29.96 -5.51
N ARG A 675 -54.38 -30.22 -6.60
CA ARG A 675 -54.81 -31.08 -7.71
C ARG A 675 -54.29 -32.50 -7.50
N PHE A 676 -55.20 -33.46 -7.66
CA PHE A 676 -54.91 -34.89 -7.67
C PHE A 676 -54.64 -35.35 -9.11
N GLY A 677 -53.38 -35.28 -9.54
CA GLY A 677 -52.94 -35.82 -10.83
C GLY A 677 -52.93 -37.35 -10.87
N ALA A 678 -52.63 -37.91 -12.05
CA ALA A 678 -52.29 -39.31 -12.21
C ALA A 678 -51.00 -39.68 -11.45
N TYR A 679 -49.97 -38.82 -11.50
CA TYR A 679 -48.65 -39.12 -10.95
C TYR A 679 -48.27 -38.28 -9.72
N HIS A 680 -48.83 -37.08 -9.54
CA HIS A 680 -48.50 -36.18 -8.42
C HIS A 680 -49.74 -35.60 -7.72
N LEU A 681 -49.59 -35.25 -6.44
CA LEU A 681 -50.42 -34.27 -5.75
C LEU A 681 -49.63 -32.95 -5.73
N TYR A 682 -50.22 -31.88 -6.26
CA TYR A 682 -49.50 -30.61 -6.44
C TYR A 682 -50.44 -29.39 -6.39
N LEU A 683 -49.88 -28.20 -6.16
CA LEU A 683 -50.62 -26.93 -6.21
C LEU A 683 -50.26 -26.17 -7.51
N PRO A 684 -51.18 -26.01 -8.48
CA PRO A 684 -50.88 -25.36 -9.77
C PRO A 684 -50.34 -23.93 -9.64
N ALA A 685 -50.81 -23.18 -8.65
CA ALA A 685 -50.33 -21.81 -8.38
C ALA A 685 -48.82 -21.73 -8.12
N LEU A 686 -48.23 -22.80 -7.59
CA LEU A 686 -46.81 -22.88 -7.23
C LEU A 686 -45.91 -23.37 -8.37
N LEU A 687 -46.47 -23.85 -9.49
CA LEU A 687 -45.70 -24.26 -10.67
C LEU A 687 -45.31 -23.08 -11.60
N LYS A 688 -45.62 -21.85 -11.19
CA LYS A 688 -45.10 -20.62 -11.83
C LYS A 688 -43.58 -20.50 -11.58
N PRO A 689 -42.81 -19.82 -12.47
CA PRO A 689 -41.35 -19.76 -12.35
C PRO A 689 -40.84 -19.24 -11.00
N ALA A 690 -41.27 -18.05 -10.55
CA ALA A 690 -40.72 -17.47 -9.32
C ALA A 690 -40.95 -18.31 -8.04
N PRO A 691 -42.14 -18.90 -7.78
CA PRO A 691 -42.31 -19.90 -6.73
C PRO A 691 -41.46 -21.17 -6.89
N ARG A 692 -41.15 -21.61 -8.11
CA ARG A 692 -40.25 -22.76 -8.35
C ARG A 692 -38.78 -22.43 -8.15
N THR A 693 -38.32 -21.24 -8.57
CA THR A 693 -36.97 -20.74 -8.27
C THR A 693 -36.76 -20.67 -6.75
N LEU A 694 -37.67 -20.02 -6.01
CA LEU A 694 -37.56 -19.95 -4.56
C LEU A 694 -37.62 -21.34 -3.89
N ALA A 695 -38.51 -22.24 -4.34
CA ALA A 695 -38.56 -23.61 -3.83
C ALA A 695 -37.23 -24.36 -4.07
N ALA A 696 -36.61 -24.22 -5.25
CA ALA A 696 -35.32 -24.81 -5.55
C ALA A 696 -34.19 -24.25 -4.65
N GLN A 697 -34.18 -22.93 -4.39
CA GLN A 697 -33.22 -22.30 -3.48
C GLN A 697 -33.39 -22.76 -2.02
N LEU A 698 -34.63 -22.79 -1.50
CA LEU A 698 -34.90 -23.25 -0.13
C LEU A 698 -34.60 -24.73 0.06
N TRP A 699 -34.86 -25.56 -0.96
CA TRP A 699 -34.44 -26.97 -0.96
C TRP A 699 -32.92 -27.09 -0.91
N ALA A 700 -32.22 -26.37 -1.80
CA ALA A 700 -30.77 -26.39 -1.91
C ALA A 700 -30.07 -25.96 -0.60
N LEU A 701 -30.53 -24.89 0.05
CA LEU A 701 -30.01 -24.42 1.34
C LEU A 701 -29.95 -25.53 2.40
N GLN A 702 -30.92 -26.46 2.42
CA GLN A 702 -30.93 -27.60 3.34
C GLN A 702 -30.29 -28.89 2.81
N ASN A 703 -30.00 -28.99 1.50
CA ASN A 703 -29.63 -30.25 0.83
C ASN A 703 -28.31 -30.18 0.03
N GLY A 704 -27.40 -29.26 0.38
CA GLY A 704 -26.08 -29.12 -0.26
C GLY A 704 -25.50 -27.71 -0.24
N GLY A 705 -26.32 -26.70 0.06
CA GLY A 705 -25.96 -25.28 -0.07
C GLY A 705 -26.37 -24.69 -1.42
N LEU A 706 -26.20 -23.38 -1.57
CA LEU A 706 -26.54 -22.66 -2.81
C LEU A 706 -25.42 -22.63 -3.85
N ASP A 707 -24.23 -23.13 -3.49
CA ASP A 707 -23.06 -23.17 -4.37
C ASP A 707 -22.95 -24.52 -5.12
N GLN A 708 -24.00 -25.36 -5.11
CA GLN A 708 -24.06 -26.64 -5.82
C GLN A 708 -24.38 -26.48 -7.33
N LYS A 709 -23.84 -27.39 -8.16
CA LYS A 709 -24.06 -27.42 -9.60
C LYS A 709 -25.56 -27.48 -9.95
N GLY A 710 -25.97 -26.72 -10.96
CA GLY A 710 -27.31 -26.81 -11.54
C GLY A 710 -28.37 -25.85 -10.97
N ILE A 711 -28.09 -25.05 -9.94
CA ILE A 711 -29.09 -24.08 -9.41
C ILE A 711 -29.44 -23.02 -10.44
N ASP A 712 -28.45 -22.30 -10.98
CA ASP A 712 -28.68 -21.28 -12.01
C ASP A 712 -29.29 -21.87 -13.28
N GLU A 713 -28.80 -23.04 -13.70
CA GLU A 713 -29.30 -23.76 -14.87
C GLU A 713 -30.79 -24.11 -14.71
N ILE A 714 -31.18 -24.73 -13.59
CA ILE A 714 -32.56 -25.10 -13.33
C ILE A 714 -33.45 -23.87 -13.08
N ALA A 715 -32.95 -22.82 -12.42
CA ALA A 715 -33.69 -21.57 -12.24
C ALA A 715 -33.98 -20.89 -13.59
N HIS A 716 -32.99 -20.81 -14.47
CA HIS A 716 -33.14 -20.28 -15.83
C HIS A 716 -34.04 -21.17 -16.70
N LEU A 717 -33.90 -22.49 -16.62
CA LEU A 717 -34.75 -23.43 -17.37
C LEU A 717 -36.22 -23.38 -16.90
N ALA A 718 -36.48 -23.20 -15.59
CA ALA A 718 -37.82 -22.97 -15.07
C ALA A 718 -38.45 -21.64 -15.57
N GLN A 719 -37.63 -20.61 -15.80
CA GLN A 719 -38.07 -19.35 -16.41
C GLN A 719 -38.29 -19.47 -17.93
N SER A 720 -37.49 -20.28 -18.62
CA SER A 720 -37.51 -20.46 -20.10
C SER A 720 -38.80 -21.05 -20.69
N GLY A 721 -39.77 -21.44 -19.85
CA GLY A 721 -41.04 -22.02 -20.26
C GLY A 721 -40.98 -23.49 -20.74
N ARG A 722 -39.79 -24.02 -21.04
CA ARG A 722 -39.55 -25.37 -21.58
C ARG A 722 -40.34 -26.46 -20.85
N THR A 723 -40.95 -27.35 -21.63
CA THR A 723 -41.83 -28.43 -21.17
C THR A 723 -41.06 -29.65 -20.62
N SER A 724 -39.92 -29.95 -21.23
CA SER A 724 -38.94 -30.93 -20.77
C SER A 724 -37.52 -30.50 -21.09
N ILE A 725 -36.55 -31.00 -20.33
CA ILE A 725 -35.12 -30.71 -20.41
C ILE A 725 -34.31 -32.02 -20.33
N PRO A 726 -33.08 -32.09 -20.85
CA PRO A 726 -32.17 -33.21 -20.55
C PRO A 726 -31.88 -33.33 -19.06
N VAL A 727 -31.51 -34.53 -18.59
CA VAL A 727 -31.04 -34.76 -17.22
C VAL A 727 -29.51 -34.76 -17.22
N ASP A 728 -28.91 -33.77 -16.58
CA ASP A 728 -27.56 -33.90 -16.05
C ASP A 728 -27.62 -34.76 -14.77
N THR A 729 -26.79 -35.80 -14.73
CA THR A 729 -26.64 -36.75 -13.62
C THR A 729 -25.88 -36.17 -12.42
N ASP A 730 -25.09 -35.12 -12.61
CA ASP A 730 -24.40 -34.43 -11.52
C ASP A 730 -25.37 -33.61 -10.65
N ILE A 731 -26.54 -33.26 -11.19
CA ILE A 731 -27.55 -32.46 -10.51
C ILE A 731 -28.47 -33.37 -9.69
N ALA A 732 -28.60 -33.08 -8.39
CA ALA A 732 -29.42 -33.89 -7.48
C ALA A 732 -30.90 -33.97 -7.93
N ALA A 733 -31.44 -35.19 -8.01
CA ALA A 733 -32.83 -35.45 -8.40
C ALA A 733 -33.89 -34.72 -7.53
N GLY A 734 -33.53 -34.28 -6.33
CA GLY A 734 -34.37 -33.43 -5.47
C GLY A 734 -34.51 -31.99 -5.98
N LEU A 735 -33.47 -31.42 -6.62
CA LEU A 735 -33.48 -30.05 -7.14
C LEU A 735 -34.45 -29.91 -8.32
N TYR A 736 -34.44 -30.88 -9.25
CA TYR A 736 -35.44 -30.97 -10.32
C TYR A 736 -36.87 -31.00 -9.75
N ARG A 737 -37.13 -31.80 -8.69
CA ARG A 737 -38.45 -31.88 -8.03
C ARG A 737 -38.85 -30.56 -7.41
N ALA A 738 -37.94 -29.92 -6.68
CA ALA A 738 -38.17 -28.60 -6.08
C ALA A 738 -38.51 -27.54 -7.14
N ALA A 739 -37.85 -27.59 -8.30
CA ALA A 739 -38.14 -26.74 -9.45
C ALA A 739 -39.40 -27.13 -10.26
N GLY A 740 -40.13 -28.19 -9.89
CA GLY A 740 -41.39 -28.59 -10.53
C GLY A 740 -41.25 -29.55 -11.72
N PHE A 741 -40.11 -30.21 -11.86
CA PHE A 741 -39.84 -31.24 -12.86
C PHE A 741 -39.72 -32.63 -12.21
N ARG A 742 -40.11 -33.68 -12.94
CA ARG A 742 -39.83 -35.07 -12.57
C ARG A 742 -38.85 -35.68 -13.56
N VAL A 743 -37.82 -36.33 -13.04
CA VAL A 743 -36.86 -37.14 -13.83
C VAL A 743 -37.58 -38.38 -14.37
N CYS A 744 -37.48 -38.56 -15.69
CA CYS A 744 -38.24 -39.50 -16.50
C CYS A 744 -37.32 -40.12 -17.58
N GLY A 745 -36.37 -40.97 -17.17
CA GLY A 745 -35.30 -41.45 -18.05
C GLY A 745 -34.25 -40.37 -18.27
N GLY A 746 -33.82 -40.16 -19.51
CA GLY A 746 -32.83 -39.13 -19.88
C GLY A 746 -33.36 -37.69 -19.86
N ARG A 747 -34.65 -37.48 -19.59
CA ARG A 747 -35.30 -36.16 -19.56
C ARG A 747 -35.99 -35.88 -18.22
N ALA A 748 -35.95 -34.64 -17.77
CA ALA A 748 -36.81 -34.14 -16.72
C ALA A 748 -37.98 -33.37 -17.36
N VAL A 749 -39.21 -33.72 -16.97
CA VAL A 749 -40.44 -33.17 -17.56
C VAL A 749 -41.22 -32.40 -16.49
N ARG A 750 -41.78 -31.24 -16.84
CA ARG A 750 -42.62 -30.47 -15.91
C ARG A 750 -43.82 -31.27 -15.42
N VAL A 751 -44.15 -31.13 -14.14
CA VAL A 751 -45.27 -31.84 -13.50
C VAL A 751 -46.60 -31.55 -14.21
N ASP A 752 -46.90 -30.28 -14.52
CA ASP A 752 -48.14 -29.90 -15.22
C ASP A 752 -48.20 -30.39 -16.68
N ILE A 753 -47.07 -30.76 -17.28
CA ILE A 753 -46.99 -31.37 -18.60
C ILE A 753 -47.24 -32.88 -18.49
N LEU A 754 -46.67 -33.56 -17.50
CA LEU A 754 -46.89 -34.98 -17.23
C LEU A 754 -48.35 -35.30 -16.88
N GLU A 755 -49.02 -34.46 -16.09
CA GLU A 755 -50.43 -34.68 -15.76
C GLU A 755 -51.34 -34.43 -16.97
N ARG A 756 -51.05 -33.40 -17.79
CA ARG A 756 -51.77 -33.17 -19.05
C ARG A 756 -51.56 -34.32 -20.05
N LEU A 757 -50.35 -34.89 -20.13
CA LEU A 757 -50.08 -36.09 -20.92
C LEU A 757 -50.91 -37.28 -20.42
N ALA A 758 -51.01 -37.47 -19.11
CA ALA A 758 -51.86 -38.53 -18.53
C ALA A 758 -53.36 -38.32 -18.83
N ASP A 759 -53.83 -37.07 -18.89
CA ASP A 759 -55.21 -36.73 -19.24
C ASP A 759 -55.51 -36.87 -20.74
N LEU A 760 -54.49 -36.83 -21.63
CA LEU A 760 -54.61 -37.26 -23.04
C LEU A 760 -54.62 -38.78 -23.20
N ILE A 761 -53.76 -39.50 -22.45
CA ILE A 761 -53.61 -40.96 -22.56
C ILE A 761 -54.80 -41.70 -21.92
N ARG A 762 -55.37 -41.20 -20.82
CA ARG A 762 -56.42 -41.90 -20.06
C ARG A 762 -57.69 -42.16 -20.88
N PRO A 763 -58.26 -41.20 -21.65
CA PRO A 763 -59.40 -41.48 -22.53
C PRO A 763 -59.06 -42.51 -23.61
N ALA A 764 -57.87 -42.42 -24.21
CA ALA A 764 -57.44 -43.31 -25.28
C ALA A 764 -57.33 -44.78 -24.83
N ILE A 765 -56.86 -45.02 -23.59
CA ILE A 765 -56.79 -46.35 -22.96
C ILE A 765 -58.15 -46.82 -22.41
N ALA A 766 -59.01 -45.90 -21.97
CA ALA A 766 -60.32 -46.23 -21.39
C ALA A 766 -61.37 -46.57 -22.46
N TYR A 767 -61.26 -45.98 -23.66
CA TYR A 767 -62.10 -46.30 -24.80
C TYR A 767 -61.81 -47.73 -25.28
N ARG A 768 -62.86 -48.54 -25.43
CA ARG A 768 -62.77 -49.91 -25.95
C ARG A 768 -63.40 -49.98 -27.35
N PRO A 769 -62.60 -50.14 -28.42
CA PRO A 769 -63.10 -50.37 -29.78
C PRO A 769 -64.11 -51.53 -29.82
N GLY A 770 -65.15 -51.41 -30.64
CA GLY A 770 -66.25 -52.38 -30.74
C GLY A 770 -67.21 -52.45 -29.54
N VAL A 771 -66.97 -51.70 -28.45
CA VAL A 771 -67.80 -51.74 -27.22
C VAL A 771 -68.24 -50.35 -26.76
N THR A 772 -67.42 -49.33 -26.95
CA THR A 772 -67.73 -47.94 -26.60
C THR A 772 -68.35 -47.24 -27.81
N PRO A 773 -69.57 -46.68 -27.72
CA PRO A 773 -70.16 -45.94 -28.84
C PRO A 773 -69.52 -44.57 -29.01
N GLY A 774 -69.20 -44.17 -30.24
CA GLY A 774 -68.66 -42.85 -30.56
C GLY A 774 -67.47 -42.88 -31.51
N GLU A 775 -66.78 -41.74 -31.60
CA GLU A 775 -65.47 -41.66 -32.24
C GLU A 775 -64.38 -41.95 -31.21
N PRO A 776 -63.34 -42.74 -31.56
CA PRO A 776 -62.26 -43.05 -30.64
C PRO A 776 -61.38 -41.82 -30.35
N PRO A 777 -61.01 -41.55 -29.10
CA PRO A 777 -60.04 -40.50 -28.76
C PRO A 777 -58.73 -40.65 -29.55
N ALA A 778 -58.13 -39.52 -29.94
CA ALA A 778 -56.92 -39.50 -30.74
C ALA A 778 -55.78 -40.30 -30.09
N GLY A 779 -55.35 -41.38 -30.74
CA GLY A 779 -54.33 -42.31 -30.25
C GLY A 779 -54.86 -43.59 -29.61
N THR A 780 -56.17 -43.84 -29.53
CA THR A 780 -56.72 -45.15 -29.09
C THR A 780 -56.14 -46.31 -29.90
N ALA A 781 -55.90 -47.45 -29.23
CA ALA A 781 -55.56 -48.72 -29.87
C ALA A 781 -56.37 -49.89 -29.27
N ASP A 782 -56.28 -51.09 -29.85
CA ASP A 782 -57.01 -52.25 -29.32
C ASP A 782 -56.51 -52.71 -27.95
N GLY A 783 -57.45 -53.13 -27.08
CA GLY A 783 -57.19 -53.46 -25.69
C GLY A 783 -57.04 -52.20 -24.83
N GLU A 784 -56.37 -52.30 -23.68
CA GLU A 784 -56.11 -51.16 -22.80
C GLU A 784 -54.79 -50.47 -23.20
N GLY A 785 -54.75 -49.95 -24.43
CA GLY A 785 -53.53 -49.39 -25.05
C GLY A 785 -53.76 -48.19 -25.97
N PHE A 786 -52.67 -47.53 -26.34
CA PHE A 786 -52.66 -46.32 -27.17
C PHE A 786 -51.43 -46.26 -28.08
N VAL A 787 -51.46 -45.40 -29.09
CA VAL A 787 -50.31 -45.03 -29.95
C VAL A 787 -49.98 -43.55 -29.69
N PRO A 788 -48.69 -43.16 -29.58
CA PRO A 788 -48.28 -41.77 -29.43
C PRO A 788 -48.80 -40.87 -30.56
N THR A 789 -49.46 -39.76 -30.22
CA THR A 789 -49.92 -38.76 -31.20
C THR A 789 -48.99 -37.56 -31.26
N VAL A 790 -49.06 -36.80 -32.36
CA VAL A 790 -48.35 -35.51 -32.50
C VAL A 790 -48.68 -34.57 -31.33
N SER A 791 -49.94 -34.52 -30.88
CA SER A 791 -50.35 -33.73 -29.72
C SER A 791 -49.63 -34.15 -28.42
N MET A 792 -49.37 -35.45 -28.23
CA MET A 792 -48.65 -35.94 -27.04
C MET A 792 -47.15 -35.62 -27.10
N THR A 793 -46.49 -35.79 -28.24
CA THR A 793 -45.05 -35.49 -28.39
C THR A 793 -44.78 -33.99 -28.36
N SER A 794 -45.61 -33.18 -29.03
CA SER A 794 -45.54 -31.71 -29.00
C SER A 794 -45.79 -31.14 -27.60
N LEU A 795 -46.73 -31.70 -26.83
CA LEU A 795 -46.99 -31.28 -25.45
C LEU A 795 -45.77 -31.49 -24.54
N VAL A 796 -45.01 -32.58 -24.72
CA VAL A 796 -43.81 -32.87 -23.94
C VAL A 796 -42.57 -32.15 -24.48
N GLY A 797 -42.54 -31.81 -25.76
CA GLY A 797 -41.40 -31.19 -26.44
C GLY A 797 -40.30 -32.18 -26.82
N CYS A 798 -40.64 -33.44 -27.05
CA CYS A 798 -39.72 -34.48 -27.56
C CYS A 798 -40.48 -35.62 -28.25
N ALA A 799 -39.80 -36.34 -29.15
CA ALA A 799 -40.32 -37.50 -29.88
C ALA A 799 -39.31 -38.66 -29.85
N GLY A 800 -39.62 -39.77 -30.53
CA GLY A 800 -38.71 -40.91 -30.67
C GLY A 800 -38.33 -41.56 -29.33
N GLU A 801 -37.07 -41.98 -29.19
CA GLU A 801 -36.57 -42.68 -28.02
C GLU A 801 -36.74 -41.88 -26.72
N ASP A 802 -36.52 -40.57 -26.77
CA ASP A 802 -36.69 -39.65 -25.63
C ASP A 802 -38.10 -39.76 -25.05
N PHE A 803 -39.13 -39.67 -25.91
CA PHE A 803 -40.53 -39.83 -25.51
C PHE A 803 -40.83 -41.26 -25.02
N ALA A 804 -40.22 -42.26 -25.65
CA ALA A 804 -40.35 -43.66 -25.23
C ALA A 804 -39.73 -43.92 -23.84
N THR A 805 -38.62 -43.26 -23.46
CA THR A 805 -38.06 -43.38 -22.10
C THR A 805 -38.97 -42.74 -21.05
N ILE A 806 -39.62 -41.62 -21.38
CA ILE A 806 -40.62 -40.99 -20.52
C ILE A 806 -41.79 -41.95 -20.29
N LEU A 807 -42.40 -42.50 -21.34
CA LEU A 807 -43.51 -43.46 -21.18
C LEU A 807 -43.12 -44.70 -20.35
N LYS A 808 -41.91 -45.26 -20.57
CA LYS A 808 -41.37 -46.35 -19.74
C LYS A 808 -41.27 -45.94 -18.27
N SER A 809 -40.78 -44.73 -17.97
CA SER A 809 -40.67 -44.21 -16.60
C SER A 809 -42.02 -43.93 -15.90
N LEU A 810 -43.11 -43.81 -16.67
CA LEU A 810 -44.48 -43.65 -16.18
C LEU A 810 -45.21 -45.00 -15.99
N GLY A 811 -44.58 -46.13 -16.35
CA GLY A 811 -45.14 -47.48 -16.17
C GLY A 811 -45.87 -48.04 -17.39
N TYR A 812 -45.65 -47.49 -18.58
CA TYR A 812 -46.13 -48.07 -19.84
C TYR A 812 -45.07 -48.99 -20.47
N VAL A 813 -45.52 -50.06 -21.11
CA VAL A 813 -44.70 -50.99 -21.89
C VAL A 813 -45.11 -50.89 -23.36
N MET A 814 -44.12 -50.95 -24.25
CA MET A 814 -44.30 -50.90 -25.70
C MET A 814 -44.35 -52.31 -26.28
N GLU A 815 -45.29 -52.54 -27.18
CA GLU A 815 -45.54 -53.77 -27.91
C GLU A 815 -45.59 -53.44 -29.41
N ARG A 816 -44.68 -54.01 -30.20
CA ARG A 816 -44.71 -53.87 -31.67
C ARG A 816 -45.65 -54.90 -32.25
N ARG A 817 -46.61 -54.45 -33.07
CA ARG A 817 -47.53 -55.34 -33.78
C ARG A 817 -47.82 -54.85 -35.20
N ASN A 818 -48.28 -55.76 -36.04
CA ASN A 818 -48.63 -55.49 -37.43
C ASN A 818 -50.09 -55.04 -37.54
N GLY A 819 -50.38 -54.14 -38.49
CA GLY A 819 -51.74 -53.65 -38.78
C GLY A 819 -52.07 -52.30 -38.14
N PRO A 820 -53.30 -51.78 -38.37
CA PRO A 820 -53.72 -50.48 -37.87
C PRO A 820 -53.85 -50.43 -36.34
N ALA A 821 -53.90 -49.21 -35.78
CA ALA A 821 -54.04 -49.00 -34.34
C ALA A 821 -55.33 -49.60 -33.76
N ILE A 822 -56.40 -49.66 -34.56
CA ILE A 822 -57.67 -50.31 -34.20
C ILE A 822 -57.96 -51.37 -35.28
N THR A 823 -58.15 -52.63 -34.87
CA THR A 823 -58.51 -53.76 -35.75
C THR A 823 -59.95 -54.23 -35.56
N VAL A 824 -60.65 -53.75 -34.53
CA VAL A 824 -62.06 -54.06 -34.26
C VAL A 824 -62.99 -53.01 -34.89
N PRO A 825 -64.09 -53.38 -35.58
CA PRO A 825 -65.07 -52.42 -36.09
C PRO A 825 -65.62 -51.48 -35.00
N LEU A 826 -65.75 -50.20 -35.32
CA LEU A 826 -66.26 -49.19 -34.39
C LEU A 826 -67.79 -49.21 -34.32
N VAL A 827 -68.34 -48.98 -33.12
CA VAL A 827 -69.77 -48.80 -32.91
C VAL A 827 -70.12 -47.33 -33.08
N SER A 828 -70.82 -47.00 -34.16
CA SER A 828 -71.34 -45.64 -34.39
C SER A 828 -72.25 -45.22 -33.24
N ALA A 829 -72.06 -43.99 -32.73
CA ALA A 829 -72.95 -43.44 -31.72
C ALA A 829 -74.39 -43.31 -32.27
N PRO A 830 -75.42 -43.49 -31.42
CA PRO A 830 -76.80 -43.22 -31.83
C PRO A 830 -76.94 -41.75 -32.21
N ARG A 831 -77.43 -41.51 -33.43
CA ARG A 831 -77.63 -40.17 -33.98
C ARG A 831 -78.74 -39.46 -33.20
N VAL A 832 -78.38 -38.48 -32.37
CA VAL A 832 -79.36 -37.64 -31.67
C VAL A 832 -80.15 -36.86 -32.73
N VAL A 833 -81.48 -36.90 -32.64
CA VAL A 833 -82.36 -36.13 -33.52
C VAL A 833 -82.51 -34.73 -32.90
N GLU A 834 -81.88 -33.74 -33.52
CA GLU A 834 -82.06 -32.34 -33.13
C GLU A 834 -83.45 -31.83 -33.53
N ALA A 835 -84.08 -31.08 -32.62
CA ALA A 835 -85.35 -30.39 -32.83
C ALA A 835 -85.10 -28.97 -33.38
N PRO A 836 -86.04 -28.39 -34.16
CA PRO A 836 -85.73 -27.25 -35.03
C PRO A 836 -85.95 -25.85 -34.43
N ALA A 837 -85.37 -24.86 -35.13
CA ALA A 837 -85.66 -23.40 -35.09
C ALA A 837 -85.13 -22.61 -33.86
N PRO A 838 -84.88 -21.29 -33.98
CA PRO A 838 -85.22 -20.36 -35.08
C PRO A 838 -84.05 -19.96 -36.01
N ALA A 839 -84.32 -19.03 -36.94
CA ALA A 839 -83.54 -18.78 -38.15
C ALA A 839 -82.58 -17.57 -38.08
N THR A 840 -81.75 -17.45 -39.11
CA THR A 840 -80.73 -16.42 -39.37
C THR A 840 -81.25 -15.20 -40.12
N GLU A 841 -80.86 -14.00 -39.69
CA GLU A 841 -80.73 -12.73 -40.42
C GLU A 841 -79.93 -11.77 -39.51
N GLY A 842 -79.14 -10.79 -39.94
CA GLY A 842 -78.78 -10.34 -41.29
C GLY A 842 -77.48 -9.48 -41.26
N GLU A 843 -77.09 -8.91 -42.39
CA GLU A 843 -75.78 -8.31 -42.65
C GLU A 843 -75.49 -6.93 -42.00
N THR A 844 -74.26 -6.44 -42.29
CA THR A 844 -73.75 -5.05 -42.28
C THR A 844 -73.05 -4.53 -41.02
N ALA A 845 -71.88 -3.94 -41.26
CA ALA A 845 -71.17 -3.05 -40.34
C ALA A 845 -71.48 -1.59 -40.70
N PRO A 846 -71.13 -0.64 -39.82
CA PRO A 846 -70.64 0.65 -40.31
C PRO A 846 -69.33 1.09 -39.65
N ALA A 847 -68.59 1.91 -40.39
CA ALA A 847 -67.55 2.80 -39.85
C ALA A 847 -67.86 4.23 -40.32
N ILE A 848 -67.95 5.16 -39.36
CA ILE A 848 -68.08 6.62 -39.49
C ILE A 848 -67.45 7.18 -38.18
N GLU A 849 -66.44 8.05 -38.07
CA GLU A 849 -65.77 9.07 -38.91
C GLU A 849 -66.22 10.53 -38.65
N THR A 850 -65.26 11.47 -38.65
CA THR A 850 -65.38 12.93 -38.37
C THR A 850 -65.75 13.30 -36.91
N THR A 851 -65.40 14.45 -36.31
CA THR A 851 -64.67 15.70 -36.70
C THR A 851 -63.57 15.95 -35.63
N ASP A 852 -62.33 16.37 -35.92
CA ASP A 852 -61.81 17.58 -36.59
C ASP A 852 -61.77 18.84 -35.70
N GLU A 853 -60.58 19.20 -35.19
CA GLU A 853 -60.15 20.58 -34.94
C GLU A 853 -58.61 20.68 -34.83
N ALA A 854 -58.01 21.72 -35.42
CA ALA A 854 -56.60 22.09 -35.29
C ALA A 854 -56.47 23.63 -35.33
N PRO A 855 -55.39 24.23 -34.80
CA PRO A 855 -54.37 24.71 -35.74
C PRO A 855 -52.90 24.74 -35.25
N VAL A 856 -51.99 24.32 -36.16
CA VAL A 856 -50.82 25.04 -36.74
C VAL A 856 -49.71 25.64 -35.82
N VAL A 857 -48.48 25.75 -36.41
CA VAL A 857 -47.19 26.29 -35.91
C VAL A 857 -46.25 25.19 -35.33
N GLU A 858 -45.06 24.89 -35.90
CA GLU A 858 -44.45 25.27 -37.20
C GLU A 858 -43.29 24.31 -37.60
N ALA A 859 -42.57 24.61 -38.69
CA ALA A 859 -41.32 23.95 -39.15
C ALA A 859 -40.38 25.02 -39.77
N PRO A 860 -39.04 24.80 -39.93
CA PRO A 860 -38.45 23.86 -40.92
C PRO A 860 -37.41 22.88 -40.30
N VAL A 861 -37.20 21.65 -40.78
CA VAL A 861 -36.56 21.17 -42.04
C VAL A 861 -35.04 21.39 -42.12
N GLU A 862 -34.26 20.30 -42.09
CA GLU A 862 -33.37 19.93 -43.21
C GLU A 862 -32.99 18.42 -43.19
N THR A 863 -32.77 17.85 -44.38
CA THR A 863 -32.31 16.48 -44.65
C THR A 863 -31.08 16.53 -45.57
N PRO A 864 -30.26 15.47 -45.61
CA PRO A 864 -30.39 14.51 -46.73
C PRO A 864 -30.27 13.03 -46.24
N THR A 865 -30.83 11.98 -46.86
CA THR A 865 -30.53 11.37 -48.19
C THR A 865 -29.03 11.16 -48.47
N THR A 866 -28.53 10.03 -48.99
CA THR A 866 -29.13 8.76 -49.47
C THR A 866 -28.20 7.61 -49.02
N GLU A 867 -28.50 6.31 -49.14
CA GLU A 867 -28.71 5.52 -50.36
C GLU A 867 -29.34 4.15 -50.00
N ALA A 868 -29.93 3.44 -50.98
CA ALA A 868 -30.74 2.24 -50.73
C ALA A 868 -30.13 0.95 -51.28
N ALA A 869 -30.28 -0.16 -50.54
CA ALA A 869 -30.05 -1.51 -51.03
C ALA A 869 -31.15 -2.46 -50.50
N THR A 870 -32.05 -2.87 -51.37
CA THR A 870 -33.19 -3.76 -51.04
C THR A 870 -32.86 -5.23 -51.25
N VAL A 871 -33.17 -6.08 -50.28
CA VAL A 871 -33.55 -7.48 -50.52
C VAL A 871 -34.72 -7.81 -49.61
N ALA A 872 -35.77 -8.42 -50.18
CA ALA A 872 -36.89 -8.98 -49.43
C ALA A 872 -37.04 -10.47 -49.74
N VAL A 873 -37.66 -11.17 -48.78
CA VAL A 873 -38.23 -12.53 -48.79
C VAL A 873 -38.34 -13.24 -50.14
N ASP A 874 -37.92 -14.51 -50.19
CA ASP A 874 -38.73 -15.53 -50.86
C ASP A 874 -38.70 -16.88 -50.10
N ALA A 875 -39.67 -17.75 -50.39
CA ALA A 875 -39.87 -19.07 -49.82
C ALA A 875 -39.40 -20.19 -50.79
N PRO A 876 -39.14 -21.42 -50.31
CA PRO A 876 -38.76 -22.52 -51.18
C PRO A 876 -39.99 -23.19 -51.82
N SER A 877 -40.17 -22.99 -53.13
CA SER A 877 -40.91 -23.91 -54.00
C SER A 877 -39.98 -24.47 -55.07
N VAL A 878 -39.94 -25.79 -55.23
CA VAL A 878 -39.21 -26.47 -56.31
C VAL A 878 -40.14 -27.51 -56.94
N GLU A 879 -40.21 -27.49 -58.26
CA GLU A 879 -41.08 -28.37 -59.06
C GLU A 879 -40.52 -29.80 -59.20
N ALA A 880 -41.36 -30.72 -59.68
CA ALA A 880 -41.03 -32.12 -59.88
C ALA A 880 -40.37 -32.40 -61.26
N PRO A 881 -39.62 -33.50 -61.39
CA PRO A 881 -39.51 -34.25 -62.64
C PRO A 881 -40.60 -35.36 -62.71
N ALA A 882 -40.84 -35.92 -63.90
CA ALA A 882 -41.98 -36.78 -64.17
C ALA A 882 -41.64 -38.27 -64.39
N SER A 883 -42.68 -39.10 -64.22
CA SER A 883 -42.94 -40.40 -64.88
C SER A 883 -41.86 -41.49 -64.91
N GLU A 884 -42.16 -42.59 -64.22
CA GLU A 884 -41.95 -43.94 -64.77
C GLU A 884 -43.09 -44.86 -64.27
N GLU A 885 -43.43 -45.91 -65.02
CA GLU A 885 -44.55 -46.83 -64.70
C GLU A 885 -44.09 -48.10 -63.95
N ALA A 886 -45.08 -48.81 -63.40
CA ALA A 886 -45.07 -50.23 -63.01
C ALA A 886 -44.61 -50.64 -61.59
N ALA A 887 -45.02 -51.86 -61.25
CA ALA A 887 -44.83 -52.63 -60.01
C ALA A 887 -45.54 -52.11 -58.73
N GLU A 888 -46.50 -52.91 -58.24
CA GLU A 888 -46.92 -52.87 -56.85
C GLU A 888 -45.77 -53.33 -55.94
N PRO A 889 -45.33 -52.54 -54.94
CA PRO A 889 -44.63 -53.10 -53.80
C PRO A 889 -45.65 -53.72 -52.83
N VAL A 890 -45.40 -54.97 -52.41
CA VAL A 890 -46.18 -55.61 -51.34
C VAL A 890 -46.16 -54.71 -50.11
N ALA A 891 -47.33 -54.51 -49.50
CA ALA A 891 -47.46 -53.70 -48.29
C ALA A 891 -46.70 -54.35 -47.11
N GLU A 892 -45.43 -53.96 -46.94
CA GLU A 892 -44.66 -54.30 -45.74
C GLU A 892 -45.43 -53.81 -44.51
N ALA A 893 -45.60 -54.70 -43.53
CA ALA A 893 -46.38 -54.40 -42.35
C ALA A 893 -45.68 -53.33 -41.51
N LEU A 894 -46.17 -52.09 -41.60
CA LEU A 894 -45.81 -51.01 -40.69
C LEU A 894 -46.02 -51.47 -39.24
N MET A 895 -44.92 -51.82 -38.56
CA MET A 895 -44.95 -52.18 -37.14
C MET A 895 -45.31 -50.95 -36.33
N ILE A 896 -46.54 -50.90 -35.84
CA ILE A 896 -46.98 -49.85 -34.92
C ILE A 896 -46.51 -50.15 -33.50
N GLU A 897 -46.03 -49.12 -32.80
CA GLU A 897 -45.69 -49.21 -31.39
C GLU A 897 -46.92 -48.91 -30.55
N VAL A 898 -47.59 -49.95 -30.05
CA VAL A 898 -48.73 -49.82 -29.13
C VAL A 898 -48.23 -49.86 -27.70
N TRP A 899 -48.66 -48.89 -26.91
CA TRP A 899 -48.25 -48.69 -25.52
C TRP A 899 -49.40 -49.08 -24.58
N ARG A 900 -49.11 -49.96 -23.61
CA ARG A 900 -50.08 -50.50 -22.65
C ARG A 900 -49.60 -50.28 -21.22
N GLN A 901 -50.50 -50.03 -20.28
CA GLN A 901 -50.11 -49.85 -18.87
C GLN A 901 -49.75 -51.20 -18.24
N HIS A 902 -48.61 -51.28 -17.54
CA HIS A 902 -48.11 -52.54 -17.01
C HIS A 902 -48.93 -53.03 -15.79
N ARG A 903 -49.99 -53.82 -16.06
CA ARG A 903 -50.72 -54.56 -15.02
C ARG A 903 -49.83 -55.67 -14.45
N ARG A 904 -49.38 -55.52 -13.20
CA ARG A 904 -49.01 -56.67 -12.37
C ARG A 904 -50.28 -57.48 -12.09
N HIS A 905 -50.46 -58.61 -12.77
CA HIS A 905 -51.53 -59.55 -12.45
C HIS A 905 -51.34 -60.08 -11.01
N GLN A 906 -52.36 -59.90 -10.18
CA GLN A 906 -52.62 -60.75 -9.02
C GLN A 906 -53.65 -61.80 -9.45
N GLU A 907 -53.20 -63.02 -9.70
CA GLU A 907 -54.07 -64.20 -9.75
C GLU A 907 -53.45 -65.29 -8.88
N GLY A 908 -54.28 -65.94 -8.07
CA GLY A 908 -53.86 -66.96 -7.11
C GLY A 908 -54.22 -68.36 -7.59
N GLY A 909 -53.21 -69.22 -7.78
CA GLY A 909 -53.38 -70.61 -8.18
C GLY A 909 -52.21 -71.49 -7.72
N GLN A 910 -52.39 -72.16 -6.58
CA GLN A 910 -51.48 -73.22 -6.08
C GLN A 910 -51.65 -74.52 -6.93
N PRO A 911 -50.68 -75.48 -7.00
CA PRO A 911 -49.94 -75.99 -5.82
C PRO A 911 -48.50 -76.56 -5.99
N ARG A 912 -47.89 -76.92 -4.85
CA ARG A 912 -47.02 -78.09 -4.50
C ARG A 912 -46.08 -78.74 -5.55
N GLN A 913 -44.88 -79.26 -5.25
CA GLN A 913 -44.01 -79.38 -4.05
C GLN A 913 -42.61 -79.89 -4.54
N GLY A 914 -41.49 -79.87 -3.79
CA GLY A 914 -41.24 -79.33 -2.46
C GLY A 914 -40.34 -80.24 -1.57
N ARG A 915 -39.00 -80.14 -1.69
CA ARG A 915 -37.99 -80.62 -0.71
C ARG A 915 -36.88 -79.55 -0.58
N GLY A 916 -36.28 -79.28 0.58
CA GLY A 916 -36.41 -79.88 1.92
C GLY A 916 -36.48 -78.84 3.08
N ARG A 917 -36.40 -79.33 4.33
CA ARG A 917 -36.70 -78.66 5.62
C ARG A 917 -35.78 -79.28 6.71
N PRO A 918 -35.75 -78.84 8.00
CA PRO A 918 -36.21 -77.59 8.65
C PRO A 918 -35.18 -76.94 9.63
N ASP A 919 -35.55 -75.83 10.30
CA ASP A 919 -35.29 -75.39 11.71
C ASP A 919 -33.89 -75.57 12.42
N ARG A 920 -33.42 -74.73 13.37
CA ARG A 920 -34.05 -73.62 14.16
C ARG A 920 -33.05 -72.68 14.88
N GLY A 921 -33.40 -71.39 14.99
CA GLY A 921 -33.12 -70.49 16.15
C GLY A 921 -31.67 -70.01 16.43
N ASP A 922 -31.41 -69.03 17.31
CA ASP A 922 -32.25 -67.95 17.88
C ASP A 922 -31.36 -66.85 18.56
N ARG A 923 -31.91 -65.63 18.77
CA ARG A 923 -31.49 -64.53 19.71
C ARG A 923 -30.27 -63.59 19.43
N ARG A 924 -30.36 -62.42 20.10
CA ARG A 924 -29.39 -61.32 20.34
C ARG A 924 -28.76 -61.49 21.77
N PRO A 925 -28.16 -60.50 22.52
CA PRO A 925 -27.69 -59.11 22.22
C PRO A 925 -26.37 -58.62 22.93
N ARG A 926 -26.02 -57.33 22.72
CA ARG A 926 -25.54 -56.31 23.72
C ARG A 926 -24.02 -56.02 23.94
N HIS A 927 -23.79 -54.78 24.42
CA HIS A 927 -22.56 -54.03 24.82
C HIS A 927 -21.31 -54.77 25.34
N GLY A 928 -20.15 -54.10 25.14
CA GLY A 928 -18.96 -54.18 26.00
C GLY A 928 -17.89 -53.15 25.60
N ASP A 929 -17.27 -52.46 26.57
CA ASP A 929 -16.15 -51.54 26.37
C ASP A 929 -14.80 -52.28 26.25
N GLY A 930 -13.79 -51.65 25.63
CA GLY A 930 -12.42 -52.19 25.57
C GLY A 930 -11.40 -51.14 25.10
N GLN A 931 -10.36 -50.89 25.90
CA GLN A 931 -9.29 -49.93 25.62
C GLN A 931 -8.04 -50.62 25.04
N ALA A 932 -7.13 -49.79 24.51
CA ALA A 932 -5.69 -50.06 24.41
C ALA A 932 -5.25 -51.15 23.40
N GLU A 933 -4.02 -51.19 22.89
CA GLU A 933 -2.93 -50.20 22.83
C GLU A 933 -1.97 -50.60 21.68
N ARG A 934 -1.16 -49.64 21.18
CA ARG A 934 0.15 -49.89 20.52
C ARG A 934 0.13 -50.73 19.22
N SER A 935 1.26 -50.97 18.56
CA SER A 935 2.34 -50.05 18.09
C SER A 935 3.28 -50.82 17.16
N GLN A 936 3.96 -50.13 16.24
CA GLN A 936 4.98 -50.72 15.33
C GLN A 936 4.34 -51.66 14.25
N GLY A 937 4.98 -51.92 13.10
CA GLY A 937 6.29 -51.44 12.64
C GLY A 937 6.61 -51.75 11.18
N GLU A 938 7.86 -51.43 10.85
CA GLU A 938 8.64 -51.66 9.61
C GLU A 938 8.64 -53.12 9.09
N ARG A 939 9.08 -53.48 7.86
CA ARG A 939 9.39 -52.82 6.55
C ARG A 939 9.73 -53.94 5.54
N HIS A 940 9.31 -53.82 4.27
CA HIS A 940 9.81 -54.62 3.12
C HIS A 940 9.67 -56.16 3.25
N SER A 941 9.86 -57.03 2.25
CA SER A 941 9.79 -56.99 0.77
C SER A 941 9.64 -58.46 0.31
N GLY A 942 8.99 -58.84 -0.78
CA GLY A 942 8.34 -58.09 -1.86
C GLY A 942 8.57 -58.80 -3.19
N GLU A 943 7.57 -58.91 -4.07
CA GLU A 943 7.68 -59.65 -5.34
C GLU A 943 6.86 -59.04 -6.49
N ARG A 944 7.20 -59.43 -7.72
CA ARG A 944 6.60 -59.09 -9.02
C ARG A 944 6.41 -60.42 -9.82
N PRO A 945 5.98 -60.48 -11.10
CA PRO A 945 5.44 -59.43 -12.00
C PRO A 945 4.15 -59.84 -12.78
N SER A 946 3.49 -58.85 -13.38
CA SER A 946 2.99 -58.89 -14.77
C SER A 946 2.66 -57.48 -15.25
N GLY A 947 2.48 -57.25 -16.55
CA GLY A 947 2.16 -55.94 -17.14
C GLY A 947 2.46 -55.86 -18.64
N GLU A 948 2.06 -54.77 -19.29
CA GLU A 948 2.23 -54.55 -20.74
C GLU A 948 2.62 -53.10 -21.12
N ARG A 949 2.80 -52.81 -22.42
CA ARG A 949 3.63 -51.72 -22.99
C ARG A 949 2.82 -50.52 -23.52
N PRO A 950 3.46 -49.35 -23.78
CA PRO A 950 3.93 -49.01 -25.15
C PRO A 950 5.46 -48.71 -25.30
N PRO A 951 5.98 -48.39 -26.52
CA PRO A 951 7.43 -48.45 -26.85
C PRO A 951 8.19 -47.11 -27.04
N ARG A 952 9.46 -47.22 -27.51
CA ARG A 952 10.53 -46.20 -27.60
C ARG A 952 10.56 -45.39 -28.91
N GLN A 953 11.40 -44.34 -28.95
CA GLN A 953 12.40 -44.16 -30.02
C GLN A 953 13.66 -43.38 -29.56
N ASP A 954 14.76 -43.48 -30.32
CA ASP A 954 16.11 -43.02 -29.97
C ASP A 954 16.58 -41.81 -30.81
N ARG A 955 17.56 -41.01 -30.33
CA ARG A 955 18.88 -40.79 -30.99
C ARG A 955 19.81 -39.76 -30.32
N ARG A 956 21.11 -39.95 -30.59
CA ARG A 956 22.32 -39.08 -30.40
C ARG A 956 22.90 -38.80 -31.83
N PRO A 957 23.90 -37.90 -32.10
CA PRO A 957 25.19 -37.84 -31.38
C PRO A 957 26.02 -36.51 -31.35
N ASP A 958 27.07 -36.59 -30.53
CA ASP A 958 28.39 -35.91 -30.44
C ASP A 958 28.89 -34.84 -31.46
N ARG A 959 29.66 -33.87 -30.93
CA ARG A 959 31.05 -33.58 -31.40
C ARG A 959 31.93 -32.75 -30.42
N ARG A 960 33.01 -33.39 -29.96
CA ARG A 960 34.45 -32.99 -29.96
C ARG A 960 34.98 -31.62 -29.42
N GLU A 961 36.02 -31.78 -28.56
CA GLU A 961 37.34 -31.08 -28.52
C GLU A 961 37.43 -29.59 -28.10
N GLY A 962 38.43 -29.13 -27.31
CA GLY A 962 39.49 -29.86 -26.57
C GLY A 962 40.59 -28.96 -25.97
N GLN A 963 41.43 -29.51 -25.06
CA GLN A 963 42.66 -28.93 -24.45
C GLN A 963 42.49 -27.73 -23.47
N GLY A 964 43.32 -27.53 -22.44
CA GLY A 964 44.39 -28.38 -21.89
C GLY A 964 45.15 -27.74 -20.69
N GLU A 965 45.67 -28.59 -19.79
CA GLU A 965 46.70 -28.32 -18.73
C GLU A 965 46.38 -27.29 -17.61
N GLY A 966 46.93 -27.35 -16.39
CA GLY A 966 47.78 -28.36 -15.73
C GLY A 966 48.16 -27.93 -14.29
N GLY A 967 48.59 -28.87 -13.41
CA GLY A 967 49.23 -28.54 -12.10
C GLY A 967 48.53 -29.02 -10.82
N ARG A 968 49.24 -29.85 -10.02
CA ARG A 968 48.92 -30.45 -8.70
C ARG A 968 50.22 -31.12 -8.16
N PRO A 969 50.32 -31.67 -6.93
CA PRO A 969 49.57 -31.49 -5.67
C PRO A 969 50.53 -31.38 -4.42
N GLN A 970 50.10 -31.87 -3.23
CA GLN A 970 50.88 -32.25 -2.03
C GLN A 970 51.17 -31.14 -0.97
N ASN A 971 51.27 -31.41 0.36
CA ASN A 971 51.19 -32.70 1.08
C ASN A 971 50.53 -32.66 2.50
N ARG A 972 49.58 -33.60 2.68
CA ARG A 972 48.97 -34.34 3.83
C ARG A 972 49.27 -34.11 5.36
N PRO A 973 48.39 -34.63 6.26
CA PRO A 973 48.49 -34.65 7.74
C PRO A 973 48.75 -36.08 8.34
N PRO A 974 48.78 -36.33 9.68
CA PRO A 974 47.52 -36.67 10.42
C PRO A 974 47.48 -36.45 11.98
N ARG A 975 46.29 -36.72 12.56
CA ARG A 975 45.90 -37.29 13.89
C ARG A 975 46.93 -37.46 15.04
N GLY A 976 46.50 -37.20 16.28
CA GLY A 976 47.11 -37.70 17.52
C GLY A 976 46.43 -38.97 18.10
N PRO A 977 46.87 -39.47 19.28
CA PRO A 977 45.94 -40.07 20.26
C PRO A 977 46.31 -39.85 21.76
N GLY A 978 45.41 -40.15 22.70
CA GLY A 978 45.75 -40.32 24.14
C GLY A 978 44.60 -40.11 25.16
N ARG A 979 44.45 -41.04 26.12
CA ARG A 979 43.60 -41.00 27.36
C ARG A 979 44.42 -41.65 28.50
N PRO A 980 44.27 -41.27 29.78
CA PRO A 980 43.16 -41.65 30.70
C PRO A 980 42.46 -40.42 31.34
N ASP A 981 41.23 -40.41 31.89
CA ASP A 981 40.46 -41.30 32.82
C ASP A 981 40.68 -40.98 34.32
N ASP A 982 39.71 -40.31 34.99
CA ASP A 982 39.16 -40.80 36.28
C ASP A 982 37.81 -40.17 36.80
N ARG A 983 37.15 -40.97 37.65
CA ARG A 983 36.00 -40.87 38.59
C ARG A 983 35.27 -39.55 39.00
N ARG A 984 33.93 -39.65 38.93
CA ARG A 984 32.88 -39.52 40.00
C ARG A 984 32.89 -38.39 41.07
N GLY A 985 31.75 -37.68 41.20
CA GLY A 985 31.33 -36.94 42.42
C GLY A 985 29.89 -36.35 42.31
N PRO A 986 28.96 -36.47 43.29
CA PRO A 986 27.52 -36.20 43.09
C PRO A 986 26.90 -35.02 43.90
N ARG A 987 25.62 -34.73 43.61
CA ARG A 987 24.69 -33.85 44.37
C ARG A 987 24.20 -34.49 45.69
N PRO A 988 23.63 -33.66 46.58
CA PRO A 988 22.24 -33.80 47.07
C PRO A 988 21.39 -32.55 46.68
N GLU A 989 20.05 -32.50 46.59
CA GLU A 989 18.93 -33.08 47.40
C GLU A 989 18.77 -32.39 48.78
N LYS A 990 17.59 -32.19 49.42
CA LYS A 990 16.16 -32.57 49.27
C LYS A 990 15.33 -31.57 50.16
N ARG A 991 13.99 -31.38 50.22
CA ARG A 991 12.72 -31.94 49.65
C ARG A 991 11.54 -30.95 50.02
N ILE A 992 10.31 -31.11 49.47
CA ILE A 992 8.92 -31.08 50.11
C ILE A 992 8.63 -30.12 51.30
N GLU A 993 7.48 -29.45 51.54
CA GLU A 993 6.09 -29.25 50.98
C GLU A 993 5.37 -28.12 51.81
N ALA A 994 4.09 -27.69 51.72
CA ALA A 994 2.94 -27.67 50.77
C ALA A 994 1.79 -26.79 51.39
N ARG A 995 0.60 -26.72 50.74
CA ARG A 995 -0.71 -26.19 51.23
C ARG A 995 -0.79 -24.66 51.42
N ARG A 996 -1.96 -24.00 51.36
CA ARG A 996 -3.26 -24.21 50.65
C ARG A 996 -3.99 -22.84 50.54
N ASP A 997 -5.21 -22.83 50.03
CA ASP A 997 -6.05 -21.66 49.74
C ASP A 997 -6.27 -20.68 50.92
N GLY A 998 -6.47 -19.40 50.58
CA GLY A 998 -6.90 -18.34 51.49
C GLY A 998 -6.80 -16.95 50.86
N GLY A 999 -7.91 -16.41 50.36
CA GLY A 999 -7.97 -15.05 49.81
C GLY A 999 -8.72 -14.10 50.74
N HIS A 1000 -8.31 -12.83 50.80
CA HIS A 1000 -9.15 -11.70 51.22
C HIS A 1000 -8.64 -10.37 50.64
N GLU A 1001 -9.59 -9.45 50.45
CA GLU A 1001 -9.53 -8.01 50.17
C GLU A 1001 -8.21 -7.26 49.96
N ARG A 1002 -8.24 -6.38 48.95
CA ARG A 1002 -7.33 -5.23 48.83
C ARG A 1002 -7.64 -4.21 49.94
N ARG A 1003 -6.67 -3.93 50.82
CA ARG A 1003 -6.62 -2.66 51.57
C ARG A 1003 -5.67 -1.69 50.87
N GLU A 1004 -6.15 -0.48 50.62
CA GLU A 1004 -5.32 0.60 50.10
C GLU A 1004 -4.28 1.04 51.16
N LYS A 1005 -3.04 1.28 50.74
CA LYS A 1005 -2.05 1.97 51.58
C LYS A 1005 -2.16 3.47 51.32
N GLN A 1006 -2.34 4.24 52.39
CA GLN A 1006 -2.22 5.69 52.33
C GLN A 1006 -0.81 6.11 51.88
N PRO A 1007 -0.68 7.15 51.04
CA PRO A 1007 0.63 7.60 50.55
C PRO A 1007 1.45 8.30 51.65
N ASP A 1008 2.77 8.22 51.53
CA ASP A 1008 3.74 8.82 52.45
C ASP A 1008 3.57 10.36 52.56
N PRO A 1009 3.38 10.93 53.76
CA PRO A 1009 3.20 12.37 53.95
C PRO A 1009 4.44 13.22 53.60
N ASN A 1010 5.62 12.62 53.44
CA ASN A 1010 6.83 13.30 52.94
C ASN A 1010 7.01 13.21 51.41
N SER A 1011 6.09 12.56 50.69
CA SER A 1011 6.12 12.50 49.22
C SER A 1011 6.02 13.90 48.59
N PRO A 1012 6.86 14.26 47.59
CA PRO A 1012 6.74 15.51 46.86
C PRO A 1012 5.35 15.74 46.24
N PHE A 1013 4.66 14.66 45.86
CA PHE A 1013 3.32 14.71 45.29
C PHE A 1013 2.24 15.14 46.30
N ALA A 1014 2.41 14.82 47.59
CA ALA A 1014 1.50 15.29 48.64
C ALA A 1014 1.62 16.82 48.83
N LYS A 1015 2.84 17.37 48.74
CA LYS A 1015 3.07 18.82 48.80
C LYS A 1015 2.53 19.56 47.57
N LEU A 1016 2.62 18.95 46.38
CA LEU A 1016 1.98 19.48 45.16
C LEU A 1016 0.45 19.46 45.23
N MET A 1017 -0.16 18.41 45.78
CA MET A 1017 -1.61 18.35 46.03
C MET A 1017 -2.07 19.44 47.02
N ALA A 1018 -1.33 19.65 48.12
CA ALA A 1018 -1.63 20.70 49.08
C ALA A 1018 -1.50 22.11 48.48
N LEU A 1019 -0.46 22.36 47.68
CA LEU A 1019 -0.28 23.64 46.97
C LEU A 1019 -1.40 23.88 45.95
N LYS A 1020 -1.85 22.82 45.25
CA LYS A 1020 -2.98 22.91 44.33
C LYS A 1020 -4.28 23.27 45.06
N ALA A 1021 -4.58 22.64 46.18
CA ALA A 1021 -5.77 22.96 46.98
C ALA A 1021 -5.75 24.43 47.47
N GLN A 1022 -4.60 24.92 47.93
CA GLN A 1022 -4.43 26.33 48.31
C GLN A 1022 -4.62 27.31 47.15
N LEU A 1023 -4.33 26.90 45.91
CA LEU A 1023 -4.56 27.69 44.68
C LEU A 1023 -6.00 27.59 44.13
N GLU A 1024 -6.80 26.64 44.63
CA GLU A 1024 -8.22 26.48 44.27
C GLU A 1024 -9.15 27.16 45.27
N ASP A 1025 -8.84 27.18 46.57
CA ASP A 1025 -9.58 27.96 47.57
C ASP A 1025 -9.23 29.46 47.56
N SER A 1026 -8.10 29.89 46.98
CA SER A 1026 -7.79 31.31 46.75
C SER A 1026 -8.44 31.89 45.46
N LYS A 1027 -9.47 31.22 44.94
CA LYS A 1027 -10.30 31.65 43.80
C LYS A 1027 -11.81 31.60 44.09
N LYS A 1028 -12.20 31.76 45.35
CA LYS A 1028 -13.57 31.99 45.81
C LYS A 1028 -13.67 33.33 46.53
#